data_AF-A0A1M4T6T8-F1
#
_entry.id   AF-A0A1M4T6T8-F1
#
_cell.length_a   1.000
_cell.length_b   1.000
_cell.length_c   1.000
_cell.angle_alpha   90.00
_cell.angle_beta   90.00
_cell.angle_gamma   90.00
#
_symmetry.space_group_name_H-M   'P 1'
#
loop_
_entity.id
_entity.type
_entity.pdbx_description
1 polymer ?
#
loop_
_entity_poly.entity_id
_entity_poly.type
_entity_poly.pdbx_seq_one_letter_code
_entity_poly.pdbx_strand_id
1 'polypeptide(L)'
;MFPLNEEENAFVEPETTTAATVPDYWGPFAQLKKNESIITEMANYQGLMARLNDALFLDRFDLKYYSQLAKEANGAILELGCGSGRVTIPLFEEGHTITGLDNSQDMLDILLEKLKQPLNEHSRMQLQLADARNYEFASPFDLIIFPYCSLQLFTDPSDRKKIMQCAARHLAKGGIFAFDVTSPEMVVNESILELDLRHEQLEITITLGIKAYDDENIMVENSFWEVNADDKTHLILEFKKLAMLRRQQLEDELESAGLVISRCIPTAVDQDKNLRYLYVCSKREDVEYPLWHPYLCHQPTDKVLTLVSGKGCIVVDSSGKSYLDASGGLWSVQCGLGNQTIINAINQQLNTISYATLFAGRGNLPSILLARKLVQLAPFPLQWVYFTGSGSESVELGIKLARQYWYLEGKTEKNHIAYLDQSYHGTFFGSMGVTGLCPEAVAVGPGVPGLHAILTPHPDQCPDNQKYEDYALHCAESLSGLAEQFPDKIAAFIFEPVLGSAGVVIPPQSYFDRIKEICSQYKILLIVDEVATGFGRTGDWFCSTRFGIKPDILLLSKGINSGYLPLGATLFSAEIGNMLSKSDASIVHGSSHNGNPACCAAALASIEEIERLQLIPAAIAMGDYCRDLLEELMKKNRYISQVRQIGLMIGIAICQDDGKPASDLQIAALYELMKSNGVLTYPAVSSIVLMPALIINKDEIRLIAAVLEEALHSLKLINDHVTLR
;
A
#
# COMPACT_ATOMS: atom_id res chain seq x y z
N MET A 1 -0.71 42.34 0.22
CA MET A 1 -0.76 43.09 1.50
C MET A 1 -0.71 42.05 2.60
N PHE A 2 0.35 41.80 3.36
CA PHE A 2 1.65 42.42 3.65
C PHE A 2 2.71 41.28 3.76
N PRO A 3 4.02 41.57 3.74
CA PRO A 3 5.00 40.85 2.96
C PRO A 3 5.78 39.75 3.69
N LEU A 4 6.30 38.82 2.88
CA LEU A 4 7.50 38.02 3.15
C LEU A 4 8.73 38.92 3.00
N ASN A 5 9.67 38.87 3.95
CA ASN A 5 11.04 39.32 3.75
C ASN A 5 11.96 38.10 3.82
N GLU A 6 12.79 38.00 2.78
CA GLU A 6 13.93 37.09 2.61
C GLU A 6 15.16 37.58 3.39
N GLU A 7 16.22 36.75 3.35
CA GLU A 7 17.60 36.95 3.80
C GLU A 7 17.85 36.57 5.28
N GLU A 8 18.83 35.75 5.66
CA GLU A 8 20.17 35.54 5.09
C GLU A 8 20.78 34.22 5.61
N ASN A 9 21.55 33.53 4.77
CA ASN A 9 22.46 32.46 5.17
C ASN A 9 23.57 33.03 6.06
N ALA A 10 23.70 32.53 7.29
CA ALA A 10 24.96 32.57 8.02
C ALA A 10 25.07 31.37 8.96
N PHE A 11 25.96 30.44 8.62
CA PHE A 11 26.56 29.54 9.60
C PHE A 11 27.27 30.41 10.65
N VAL A 12 26.77 30.40 11.88
CA VAL A 12 27.46 30.94 13.05
C VAL A 12 27.76 29.75 13.95
N GLU A 13 29.02 29.34 13.99
CA GLU A 13 29.53 28.50 15.08
C GLU A 13 29.34 29.25 16.41
N PRO A 14 28.76 28.64 17.46
CA PRO A 14 28.91 29.16 18.80
C PRO A 14 30.27 28.72 19.33
N GLU A 15 31.05 29.74 19.66
CA GLU A 15 32.33 29.73 20.34
C GLU A 15 32.36 28.76 21.54
N THR A 16 33.50 28.10 21.69
CA THR A 16 33.90 27.41 22.92
C THR A 16 33.96 28.39 24.08
N THR A 17 32.94 28.38 24.94
CA THR A 17 32.98 29.01 26.27
C THR A 17 32.80 27.97 27.36
N THR A 18 33.93 27.65 27.99
CA THR A 18 34.14 27.41 29.44
C THR A 18 32.96 26.86 30.26
N ALA A 19 33.15 25.64 30.77
CA ALA A 19 32.53 25.03 31.95
C ALA A 19 31.50 25.90 32.68
N ALA A 20 30.24 25.82 32.22
CA ALA A 20 29.09 26.30 32.97
C ALA A 20 28.59 25.15 33.86
N THR A 21 28.55 25.42 35.16
CA THR A 21 27.98 24.60 36.22
C THR A 21 26.60 24.06 35.85
N VAL A 22 26.43 22.74 35.98
CA VAL A 22 25.16 22.02 35.90
C VAL A 22 24.17 22.62 36.92
N PRO A 23 22.91 22.94 36.56
CA PRO A 23 21.94 23.46 37.51
C PRO A 23 21.55 22.39 38.55
N ASP A 24 21.33 22.82 39.79
CA ASP A 24 20.82 22.03 40.91
C ASP A 24 19.44 21.40 40.58
N TYR A 25 19.44 20.19 40.00
CA TYR A 25 18.22 19.42 39.66
C TYR A 25 17.91 18.30 40.67
N TRP A 26 18.44 18.38 41.89
CA TRP A 26 18.32 17.32 42.91
C TRP A 26 17.40 17.69 44.08
N GLY A 27 16.24 18.29 43.77
CA GLY A 27 15.20 18.64 44.75
C GLY A 27 14.72 17.47 45.65
N PRO A 28 14.56 16.23 45.14
CA PRO A 28 14.14 15.10 45.98
C PRO A 28 15.27 14.52 46.87
N PHE A 29 16.52 14.55 46.41
CA PHE A 29 17.65 13.98 47.16
C PHE A 29 18.09 14.83 48.35
N ALA A 30 17.81 16.14 48.32
CA ALA A 30 18.03 17.03 49.47
C ALA A 30 17.10 16.72 50.67
N GLN A 31 15.95 16.07 50.45
CA GLN A 31 15.04 15.66 51.52
C GLN A 31 15.39 14.31 52.14
N LEU A 32 16.01 13.40 51.38
CA LEU A 32 16.48 12.10 51.88
C LEU A 32 17.62 12.23 52.91
N LYS A 33 18.37 13.35 52.90
CA LYS A 33 19.50 13.62 53.79
C LYS A 33 19.15 13.82 55.28
N LYS A 34 17.88 13.80 55.69
CA LYS A 34 17.46 14.23 57.04
C LYS A 34 16.72 13.21 57.90
N ASN A 35 16.48 11.99 57.44
CA ASN A 35 15.75 11.00 58.23
C ASN A 35 16.62 9.79 58.60
N GLU A 36 16.66 9.47 59.89
CA GLU A 36 17.06 8.15 60.42
C GLU A 36 16.16 6.98 59.88
N SER A 37 15.21 7.25 58.98
CA SER A 37 14.25 6.29 58.41
C SER A 37 14.78 5.42 57.28
N ILE A 38 15.96 5.72 56.71
CA ILE A 38 16.50 4.94 55.58
C ILE A 38 16.71 3.47 55.97
N ILE A 39 17.10 3.20 57.23
CA ILE A 39 17.26 1.82 57.74
C ILE A 39 15.91 1.09 57.84
N THR A 40 14.81 1.83 58.08
CA THR A 40 13.45 1.26 58.12
C THR A 40 12.85 1.11 56.72
N GLU A 41 13.19 2.00 55.77
CA GLU A 41 12.78 1.91 54.36
C GLU A 41 13.52 0.81 53.58
N MET A 42 14.77 0.48 53.94
CA MET A 42 15.47 -0.68 53.40
C MET A 42 14.78 -2.02 53.73
N ALA A 43 13.96 -2.07 54.80
CA ALA A 43 13.12 -3.24 55.10
C ALA A 43 11.91 -3.38 54.16
N ASN A 44 11.53 -2.31 53.43
CA ASN A 44 10.52 -2.32 52.38
C ASN A 44 11.14 -1.96 51.01
N TYR A 45 11.97 -2.86 50.48
CA TYR A 45 12.63 -2.74 49.17
C TYR A 45 11.68 -2.34 48.03
N GLN A 46 10.45 -2.86 48.04
CA GLN A 46 9.44 -2.55 47.01
C GLN A 46 9.01 -1.07 47.05
N GLY A 47 8.79 -0.52 48.24
CA GLY A 47 8.48 0.91 48.43
C GLY A 47 9.63 1.85 48.02
N LEU A 48 10.88 1.46 48.29
CA LEU A 48 12.06 2.23 47.87
C LEU A 48 12.19 2.28 46.34
N MET A 49 12.06 1.13 45.66
CA MET A 49 12.12 1.04 44.20
C MET A 49 10.99 1.84 43.54
N ALA A 50 9.80 1.82 44.14
CA ALA A 50 8.65 2.58 43.64
C ALA A 50 8.88 4.11 43.72
N ARG A 51 9.52 4.62 44.77
CA ARG A 51 9.92 6.04 44.90
C ARG A 51 11.06 6.42 43.95
N LEU A 52 12.01 5.52 43.70
CA LEU A 52 13.12 5.75 42.77
C LEU A 52 12.65 5.82 41.30
N ASN A 53 11.63 5.05 40.94
CA ASN A 53 11.03 5.03 39.60
C ASN A 53 10.61 6.44 39.14
N ASP A 54 10.09 7.27 40.04
CA ASP A 54 9.68 8.65 39.75
C ASP A 54 10.84 9.60 39.45
N ALA A 55 11.98 9.40 40.12
CA ALA A 55 13.16 10.23 39.94
C ALA A 55 13.85 9.92 38.60
N LEU A 56 13.75 8.68 38.11
CA LEU A 56 14.38 8.23 36.88
C LEU A 56 13.58 8.61 35.61
N PHE A 57 12.25 8.76 35.71
CA PHE A 57 11.36 8.94 34.55
C PHE A 57 10.57 10.26 34.57
N LEU A 58 11.30 11.38 34.67
CA LEU A 58 10.73 12.74 34.71
C LEU A 58 10.17 13.23 33.35
N ASP A 59 10.62 12.66 32.23
CA ASP A 59 10.17 13.09 30.90
C ASP A 59 8.74 12.56 30.57
N ARG A 60 7.93 13.43 29.97
CA ARG A 60 6.50 13.20 29.64
C ARG A 60 6.21 13.41 28.16
N PHE A 61 7.20 13.26 27.29
CA PHE A 61 7.06 13.49 25.84
C PHE A 61 5.92 12.68 25.18
N ASP A 62 5.62 11.50 25.71
CA ASP A 62 4.62 10.55 25.20
C ASP A 62 3.19 10.84 25.71
N LEU A 63 3.06 11.62 26.78
CA LEU A 63 1.77 11.93 27.42
C LEU A 63 0.77 12.57 26.44
N LYS A 64 1.26 13.41 25.53
CA LYS A 64 0.42 14.07 24.52
C LYS A 64 -0.33 13.09 23.62
N TYR A 65 0.24 11.91 23.35
CA TYR A 65 -0.41 10.90 22.51
C TYR A 65 -1.54 10.20 23.28
N TYR A 66 -1.32 9.85 24.55
CA TYR A 66 -2.36 9.27 25.39
C TYR A 66 -3.50 10.26 25.66
N SER A 67 -3.20 11.55 25.86
CA SER A 67 -4.22 12.62 25.95
C SER A 67 -5.05 12.73 24.67
N GLN A 68 -4.41 12.63 23.50
CA GLN A 68 -5.12 12.62 22.24
C GLN A 68 -6.04 11.39 22.10
N LEU A 69 -5.53 10.19 22.41
CA LEU A 69 -6.34 8.97 22.37
C LEU A 69 -7.51 9.01 23.36
N ALA A 70 -7.31 9.57 24.55
CA ALA A 70 -8.36 9.76 25.56
C ALA A 70 -9.49 10.67 25.05
N LYS A 71 -9.16 11.73 24.29
CA LYS A 71 -10.14 12.60 23.63
C LYS A 71 -10.84 11.91 22.47
N GLU A 72 -10.12 11.08 21.71
CA GLU A 72 -10.68 10.30 20.59
C GLU A 72 -11.70 9.25 21.09
N ALA A 73 -11.35 8.51 22.15
CA ALA A 73 -12.22 7.48 22.72
C ALA A 73 -13.45 8.07 23.44
N ASN A 74 -13.31 9.25 24.05
CA ASN A 74 -14.40 9.99 24.72
C ASN A 74 -15.23 9.12 25.68
N GLY A 75 -14.56 8.39 26.57
CA GLY A 75 -15.21 7.44 27.45
C GLY A 75 -14.32 6.97 28.62
N ALA A 76 -14.64 5.79 29.17
CA ALA A 76 -13.92 5.23 30.31
C ALA A 76 -12.54 4.72 29.89
N ILE A 77 -11.52 5.05 30.68
CA ILE A 77 -10.12 4.71 30.42
C ILE A 77 -9.64 3.68 31.44
N LEU A 78 -8.88 2.68 30.99
CA LEU A 78 -8.10 1.79 31.85
C LEU A 78 -6.62 1.95 31.52
N GLU A 79 -5.80 2.24 32.52
CA GLU A 79 -4.35 2.18 32.41
C GLU A 79 -3.84 0.90 33.09
N LEU A 80 -3.21 0.03 32.30
CA LEU A 80 -2.52 -1.16 32.78
C LEU A 80 -1.11 -0.79 33.23
N GLY A 81 -0.68 -1.25 34.40
CA GLY A 81 0.61 -0.90 34.97
C GLY A 81 0.73 0.60 35.24
N CYS A 82 -0.26 1.18 35.91
CA CYS A 82 -0.32 2.63 36.15
C CYS A 82 0.82 3.18 37.01
N GLY A 83 1.52 2.31 37.74
CA GLY A 83 2.66 2.64 38.57
C GLY A 83 2.33 3.77 39.54
N SER A 84 3.24 4.74 39.61
CA SER A 84 3.13 5.91 40.46
C SER A 84 2.25 7.04 39.88
N GLY A 85 1.47 6.76 38.82
CA GLY A 85 0.50 7.69 38.24
C GLY A 85 1.02 8.66 37.19
N ARG A 86 2.12 8.34 36.50
CA ARG A 86 2.76 9.23 35.50
C ARG A 86 1.80 9.66 34.38
N VAL A 87 0.98 8.72 33.89
CA VAL A 87 -0.05 8.98 32.87
C VAL A 87 -1.44 9.10 33.50
N THR A 88 -1.72 8.32 34.55
CA THR A 88 -3.03 8.28 35.22
C THR A 88 -3.45 9.64 35.78
N ILE A 89 -2.54 10.30 36.50
CA ILE A 89 -2.83 11.57 37.18
C ILE A 89 -3.10 12.67 36.15
N PRO A 90 -2.26 12.87 35.12
CA PRO A 90 -2.55 13.88 34.09
C PRO A 90 -3.87 13.65 33.35
N LEU A 91 -4.17 12.42 32.91
CA LEU A 91 -5.43 12.15 32.22
C LEU A 91 -6.65 12.43 33.12
N PHE A 92 -6.53 12.14 34.42
CA PHE A 92 -7.56 12.49 35.40
C PHE A 92 -7.70 14.01 35.60
N GLU A 93 -6.57 14.73 35.71
CA GLU A 93 -6.51 16.20 35.80
C GLU A 93 -7.09 16.88 34.54
N GLU A 94 -6.94 16.25 33.36
CA GLU A 94 -7.55 16.68 32.08
C GLU A 94 -9.07 16.48 32.00
N GLY A 95 -9.68 15.79 32.96
CA GLY A 95 -11.13 15.61 33.04
C GLY A 95 -11.65 14.22 32.66
N HIS A 96 -10.77 13.27 32.36
CA HIS A 96 -11.19 11.92 31.96
C HIS A 96 -11.60 11.04 33.15
N THR A 97 -12.46 10.05 32.89
CA THR A 97 -12.76 8.96 33.83
C THR A 97 -11.76 7.84 33.60
N ILE A 98 -10.96 7.51 34.61
CA ILE A 98 -9.82 6.60 34.46
C ILE A 98 -9.69 5.62 35.63
N THR A 99 -9.44 4.37 35.30
CA THR A 99 -9.07 3.33 36.27
C THR A 99 -7.58 3.03 36.10
N GLY A 100 -6.79 3.19 37.16
CA GLY A 100 -5.40 2.75 37.20
C GLY A 100 -5.30 1.34 37.79
N LEU A 101 -4.67 0.42 37.06
CA LEU A 101 -4.44 -0.96 37.49
C LEU A 101 -2.94 -1.19 37.67
N ASP A 102 -2.53 -1.68 38.83
CA ASP A 102 -1.14 -2.09 39.08
C ASP A 102 -1.09 -3.34 39.98
N ASN A 103 0.00 -4.09 39.93
CA ASN A 103 0.17 -5.29 40.77
C ASN A 103 0.96 -5.00 42.07
N SER A 104 1.46 -3.78 42.24
CA SER A 104 2.19 -3.31 43.42
C SER A 104 1.34 -2.36 44.27
N GLN A 105 1.09 -2.73 45.52
CA GLN A 105 0.40 -1.85 46.47
C GLN A 105 1.23 -0.58 46.74
N ASP A 106 2.56 -0.68 46.84
CA ASP A 106 3.44 0.47 47.07
C ASP A 106 3.35 1.51 45.93
N MET A 107 3.22 1.07 44.67
CA MET A 107 3.02 1.97 43.54
C MET A 107 1.72 2.75 43.64
N LEU A 108 0.63 2.05 44.01
CA LEU A 108 -0.68 2.67 44.20
C LEU A 108 -0.68 3.65 45.38
N ASP A 109 0.01 3.33 46.47
CA ASP A 109 0.14 4.21 47.63
C ASP A 109 0.89 5.50 47.27
N ILE A 110 1.96 5.41 46.48
CA ILE A 110 2.69 6.59 45.98
C ILE A 110 1.83 7.42 45.03
N LEU A 111 1.06 6.78 44.16
CA LEU A 111 0.10 7.47 43.30
C LEU A 111 -0.90 8.27 44.15
N LEU A 112 -1.45 7.64 45.20
CA LEU A 112 -2.35 8.30 46.16
C LEU A 112 -1.69 9.47 46.89
N GLU A 113 -0.43 9.34 47.32
CA GLU A 113 0.33 10.43 47.95
C GLU A 113 0.47 11.67 47.03
N LYS A 114 0.61 11.45 45.72
CA LYS A 114 0.74 12.54 44.73
C LYS A 114 -0.57 13.20 44.35
N LEU A 115 -1.70 12.53 44.57
CA LEU A 115 -2.99 13.12 44.29
C LEU A 115 -3.24 14.29 45.22
N LYS A 116 -3.44 15.47 44.63
CA LYS A 116 -3.77 16.71 45.36
C LYS A 116 -5.15 16.66 46.04
N GLN A 117 -5.95 15.61 45.78
CA GLN A 117 -7.30 15.41 46.30
C GLN A 117 -7.53 13.94 46.67
N PRO A 118 -8.21 13.65 47.79
CA PRO A 118 -8.53 12.28 48.18
C PRO A 118 -9.55 11.64 47.23
N LEU A 119 -9.35 10.37 46.90
CA LEU A 119 -10.32 9.58 46.14
C LEU A 119 -11.49 9.15 47.04
N ASN A 120 -12.69 9.11 46.46
CA ASN A 120 -13.92 8.60 47.07
C ASN A 120 -14.74 7.84 46.02
N GLU A 121 -15.85 7.23 46.44
CA GLU A 121 -16.72 6.42 45.58
C GLU A 121 -17.34 7.15 44.37
N HIS A 122 -17.33 8.49 44.38
CA HIS A 122 -17.81 9.34 43.28
C HIS A 122 -16.67 9.92 42.44
N SER A 123 -15.42 9.54 42.70
CA SER A 123 -14.27 10.04 41.96
C SER A 123 -14.25 9.48 40.54
N ARG A 124 -13.88 10.33 39.58
CA ARG A 124 -13.62 9.90 38.20
C ARG A 124 -12.37 9.03 38.07
N MET A 125 -11.55 8.93 39.12
CA MET A 125 -10.42 8.02 39.19
C MET A 125 -10.71 6.87 40.14
N GLN A 126 -10.41 5.64 39.70
CA GLN A 126 -10.38 4.44 40.54
C GLN A 126 -9.00 3.79 40.45
N LEU A 127 -8.59 3.09 41.51
CA LEU A 127 -7.35 2.32 41.55
C LEU A 127 -7.66 0.86 41.90
N GLN A 128 -6.99 -0.08 41.24
CA GLN A 128 -7.18 -1.50 41.47
C GLN A 128 -5.84 -2.23 41.53
N LEU A 129 -5.66 -3.00 42.61
CA LEU A 129 -4.56 -3.95 42.76
C LEU A 129 -4.89 -5.23 41.99
N ALA A 130 -4.28 -5.43 40.81
CA ALA A 130 -4.50 -6.61 39.97
C ALA A 130 -3.34 -6.85 38.97
N ASP A 131 -3.29 -8.05 38.39
CA ASP A 131 -2.33 -8.41 37.34
C ASP A 131 -2.91 -8.14 35.95
N ALA A 132 -2.14 -7.48 35.08
CA ALA A 132 -2.54 -7.17 33.71
C ALA A 132 -2.87 -8.43 32.86
N ARG A 133 -2.35 -9.60 33.23
CA ARG A 133 -2.65 -10.89 32.59
C ARG A 133 -4.01 -11.48 32.98
N ASN A 134 -4.60 -11.02 34.09
CA ASN A 134 -5.86 -11.56 34.61
C ASN A 134 -6.58 -10.55 35.52
N TYR A 135 -7.32 -9.64 34.89
CA TYR A 135 -8.25 -8.74 35.56
C TYR A 135 -9.66 -8.89 34.97
N GLU A 136 -10.67 -8.50 35.75
CA GLU A 136 -12.06 -8.57 35.34
C GLU A 136 -12.81 -7.31 35.81
N PHE A 137 -13.53 -6.66 34.90
CA PHE A 137 -14.41 -5.52 35.18
C PHE A 137 -15.82 -5.78 34.64
N ALA A 138 -16.83 -5.30 35.36
CA ALA A 138 -18.22 -5.48 34.96
C ALA A 138 -18.62 -4.67 33.71
N SER A 139 -17.88 -3.59 33.41
CA SER A 139 -18.13 -2.72 32.26
C SER A 139 -16.87 -2.61 31.42
N PRO A 140 -17.00 -2.54 30.09
CA PRO A 140 -15.87 -2.37 29.20
C PRO A 140 -15.34 -0.92 29.23
N PHE A 141 -14.17 -0.72 28.64
CA PHE A 141 -13.49 0.57 28.53
C PHE A 141 -13.42 1.02 27.06
N ASP A 142 -13.55 2.31 26.83
CA ASP A 142 -13.43 2.92 25.51
C ASP A 142 -11.95 3.09 25.11
N LEU A 143 -11.08 3.19 26.10
CA LEU A 143 -9.63 3.23 25.92
C LEU A 143 -8.93 2.36 26.97
N ILE A 144 -8.11 1.42 26.54
CA ILE A 144 -7.15 0.72 27.40
C ILE A 144 -5.74 1.12 26.95
N ILE A 145 -4.93 1.64 27.86
CA ILE A 145 -3.54 2.00 27.59
C ILE A 145 -2.58 1.11 28.37
N PHE A 146 -1.45 0.76 27.77
CA PHE A 146 -0.34 0.08 28.43
C PHE A 146 0.99 0.79 28.14
N PRO A 147 1.29 1.90 28.86
CA PRO A 147 2.42 2.76 28.54
C PRO A 147 3.79 2.18 28.91
N TYR A 148 4.84 2.91 28.51
CA TYR A 148 6.22 2.72 28.93
C TYR A 148 6.85 1.39 28.49
N CYS A 149 6.50 0.90 27.30
CA CYS A 149 7.00 -0.38 26.80
C CYS A 149 6.73 -1.55 27.78
N SER A 150 5.73 -1.41 28.66
CA SER A 150 5.48 -2.36 29.74
C SER A 150 5.12 -3.74 29.23
N LEU A 151 4.55 -3.84 28.03
CA LEU A 151 4.32 -5.10 27.34
C LEU A 151 5.63 -5.87 27.08
N GLN A 152 6.74 -5.18 26.82
CA GLN A 152 8.06 -5.80 26.62
C GLN A 152 8.66 -6.34 27.93
N LEU A 153 8.17 -5.93 29.11
CA LEU A 153 8.60 -6.54 30.38
C LEU A 153 8.17 -8.00 30.53
N PHE A 154 7.21 -8.45 29.71
CA PHE A 154 6.74 -9.84 29.69
C PHE A 154 7.49 -10.61 28.60
N THR A 155 8.54 -11.31 28.99
CA THR A 155 9.41 -12.03 28.04
C THR A 155 8.76 -13.28 27.45
N ASP A 156 7.80 -13.89 28.16
CA ASP A 156 7.03 -15.03 27.67
C ASP A 156 5.90 -14.56 26.71
N PRO A 157 5.87 -15.01 25.44
CA PRO A 157 4.79 -14.71 24.50
C PRO A 157 3.39 -15.08 25.03
N SER A 158 3.27 -16.13 25.85
CA SER A 158 2.00 -16.56 26.41
C SER A 158 1.42 -15.54 27.40
N ASP A 159 2.28 -14.79 28.10
CA ASP A 159 1.85 -13.76 29.03
C ASP A 159 1.44 -12.48 28.31
N ARG A 160 2.18 -12.05 27.29
CA ARG A 160 1.76 -10.93 26.42
C ARG A 160 0.42 -11.22 25.75
N LYS A 161 0.25 -12.43 25.23
CA LYS A 161 -1.02 -12.88 24.66
C LYS A 161 -2.17 -12.82 25.66
N LYS A 162 -1.97 -13.25 26.92
CA LYS A 162 -3.01 -13.13 27.97
C LYS A 162 -3.38 -11.66 28.22
N ILE A 163 -2.40 -10.76 28.28
CA ILE A 163 -2.63 -9.32 28.46
C ILE A 163 -3.47 -8.78 27.30
N MET A 164 -3.09 -9.09 26.06
CA MET A 164 -3.83 -8.70 24.87
C MET A 164 -5.25 -9.27 24.85
N GLN A 165 -5.43 -10.54 25.26
CA GLN A 165 -6.75 -11.17 25.36
C GLN A 165 -7.60 -10.53 26.47
N CYS A 166 -7.01 -10.17 27.60
CA CYS A 166 -7.69 -9.42 28.66
C CYS A 166 -8.10 -8.03 28.19
N ALA A 167 -7.21 -7.31 27.50
CA ALA A 167 -7.52 -6.02 26.89
C ALA A 167 -8.67 -6.17 25.88
N ALA A 168 -8.59 -7.14 24.97
CA ALA A 168 -9.64 -7.42 23.99
C ALA A 168 -10.99 -7.69 24.65
N ARG A 169 -11.05 -8.51 25.70
CA ARG A 169 -12.30 -8.80 26.43
C ARG A 169 -12.93 -7.56 27.05
N HIS A 170 -12.12 -6.64 27.56
CA HIS A 170 -12.57 -5.41 28.22
C HIS A 170 -12.68 -4.21 27.27
N LEU A 171 -12.36 -4.41 25.99
CA LEU A 171 -12.74 -3.59 24.83
C LEU A 171 -14.23 -3.23 24.78
N ALA A 172 -14.63 -1.96 24.90
CA ALA A 172 -15.92 -1.52 24.38
C ALA A 172 -15.97 -1.71 22.86
N LYS A 173 -17.17 -1.76 22.27
CA LYS A 173 -17.31 -1.83 20.81
C LYS A 173 -16.74 -0.55 20.20
N GLY A 174 -15.79 -0.68 19.28
CA GLY A 174 -15.04 0.47 18.73
C GLY A 174 -14.01 1.07 19.68
N GLY A 175 -13.73 0.41 20.81
CA GLY A 175 -12.73 0.84 21.79
C GLY A 175 -11.29 0.69 21.28
N ILE A 176 -10.38 1.41 21.93
CA ILE A 176 -8.98 1.52 21.53
C ILE A 176 -8.08 0.84 22.57
N PHE A 177 -7.24 -0.09 22.14
CA PHE A 177 -6.13 -0.60 22.95
C PHE A 177 -4.82 0.01 22.44
N ALA A 178 -4.10 0.73 23.29
CA ALA A 178 -2.86 1.39 22.88
C ALA A 178 -1.67 1.06 23.78
N PHE A 179 -0.53 0.71 23.19
CA PHE A 179 0.69 0.40 23.91
C PHE A 179 1.90 0.82 23.06
N ASP A 180 2.98 1.23 23.70
CA ASP A 180 4.22 1.59 23.03
C ASP A 180 5.22 0.44 23.08
N VAL A 181 6.07 0.34 22.06
CA VAL A 181 7.23 -0.56 22.01
C VAL A 181 8.42 0.17 21.40
N THR A 182 9.62 -0.23 21.80
CA THR A 182 10.87 0.26 21.20
C THR A 182 11.26 -0.59 19.99
N SER A 183 11.68 0.05 18.89
CA SER A 183 12.01 -0.60 17.61
C SER A 183 13.02 -1.76 17.73
N PRO A 184 12.86 -2.88 16.99
CA PRO A 184 13.75 -4.05 17.04
C PRO A 184 15.13 -3.86 16.37
N GLU A 185 15.40 -2.71 15.72
CA GLU A 185 16.71 -2.47 15.08
C GLU A 185 17.82 -2.07 16.06
N MET A 186 17.57 -2.07 17.38
CA MET A 186 18.59 -1.63 18.34
C MET A 186 18.68 -2.46 19.62
N VAL A 187 19.93 -2.77 19.96
CA VAL A 187 20.40 -3.18 21.28
C VAL A 187 20.25 -1.99 22.23
N VAL A 188 19.41 -2.10 23.24
CA VAL A 188 19.33 -1.10 24.32
C VAL A 188 20.60 -1.21 25.18
N ASN A 189 21.40 -0.15 25.23
CA ASN A 189 22.45 0.03 26.22
C ASN A 189 21.82 0.61 27.48
N GLU A 190 21.46 -0.22 28.46
CA GLU A 190 21.04 0.28 29.77
C GLU A 190 22.16 0.20 30.81
N SER A 191 22.22 1.24 31.64
CA SER A 191 23.29 1.55 32.58
C SER A 191 23.14 0.74 33.87
N ILE A 192 24.23 0.37 34.53
CA ILE A 192 24.17 -0.12 35.91
C ILE A 192 24.32 1.09 36.83
N LEU A 193 23.33 1.34 37.70
CA LEU A 193 23.44 2.35 38.75
C LEU A 193 24.01 1.67 40.01
N GLU A 194 25.23 2.01 40.40
CA GLU A 194 25.80 1.64 41.70
C GLU A 194 25.68 2.82 42.68
N LEU A 195 24.97 2.60 43.79
CA LEU A 195 24.89 3.56 44.88
C LEU A 195 25.89 3.16 45.97
N ASP A 196 26.88 4.03 46.24
CA ASP A 196 27.94 3.79 47.22
C ASP A 196 27.71 4.70 48.45
N LEU A 197 27.30 4.09 49.57
CA LEU A 197 27.12 4.80 50.84
C LEU A 197 28.43 4.80 51.63
N ARG A 198 29.09 5.96 51.74
CA ARG A 198 30.32 6.13 52.51
C ARG A 198 30.14 7.17 53.61
N HIS A 199 30.31 6.79 54.87
CA HIS A 199 30.38 7.68 56.05
C HIS A 199 29.58 9.00 55.93
N GLU A 200 28.27 8.94 56.22
CA GLU A 200 27.37 10.11 56.28
C GLU A 200 27.29 11.01 55.01
N GLN A 201 27.91 10.62 53.89
CA GLN A 201 27.79 11.28 52.58
C GLN A 201 27.47 10.28 51.47
N LEU A 202 26.43 10.58 50.68
CA LEU A 202 26.01 9.78 49.53
C LEU A 202 26.90 10.11 48.33
N GLU A 203 27.74 9.18 47.88
CA GLU A 203 28.51 9.29 46.63
C GLU A 203 27.88 8.37 45.57
N ILE A 204 27.38 8.94 44.48
CA ILE A 204 26.72 8.18 43.39
C ILE A 204 27.75 7.92 42.30
N THR A 205 28.05 6.65 41.99
CA THR A 205 28.96 6.28 40.89
C THR A 205 28.18 5.54 39.81
N ILE A 206 28.14 6.09 38.59
CA ILE A 206 27.43 5.47 37.45
C ILE A 206 28.44 4.73 36.59
N THR A 207 28.33 3.41 36.49
CA THR A 207 29.22 2.56 35.68
C THR A 207 28.46 1.98 34.48
N LEU A 208 28.92 2.29 33.26
CA LEU A 208 28.31 1.84 32.00
C LEU A 208 28.94 0.52 31.53
N GLY A 209 28.13 -0.52 31.34
CA GLY A 209 28.59 -1.83 30.83
C GLY A 209 27.65 -2.41 29.77
N ILE A 210 28.21 -2.83 28.63
CA ILE A 210 27.48 -3.41 27.48
C ILE A 210 27.64 -4.93 27.47
N LYS A 211 26.54 -5.69 27.35
CA LYS A 211 26.56 -7.10 26.93
C LYS A 211 25.54 -7.28 25.79
N ALA A 212 26.01 -7.69 24.62
CA ALA A 212 25.17 -7.96 23.45
C ALA A 212 25.22 -9.46 23.11
N TYR A 213 24.09 -10.18 23.05
CA TYR A 213 24.01 -11.54 22.45
C TYR A 213 22.60 -11.96 21.97
N ASP A 214 22.60 -12.62 20.79
CA ASP A 214 21.63 -13.47 20.05
C ASP A 214 20.44 -12.84 19.27
N ASP A 215 20.22 -13.35 18.05
CA ASP A 215 19.29 -12.96 16.98
C ASP A 215 17.80 -13.05 17.39
N GLU A 216 17.46 -13.68 18.52
CA GLU A 216 16.07 -13.90 18.95
C GLU A 216 15.66 -13.17 20.25
N ASN A 217 16.59 -12.71 21.10
CA ASN A 217 16.26 -12.01 22.36
C ASN A 217 17.42 -11.13 22.85
N ILE A 218 17.15 -9.91 23.36
CA ILE A 218 18.12 -9.19 24.19
C ILE A 218 18.08 -9.79 25.61
N MET A 219 19.17 -10.43 26.02
CA MET A 219 19.35 -10.96 27.37
C MET A 219 20.14 -9.96 28.23
N VAL A 220 19.47 -9.27 29.16
CA VAL A 220 20.14 -8.59 30.28
C VAL A 220 20.16 -9.58 31.46
N GLU A 221 21.35 -9.96 31.90
CA GLU A 221 21.58 -10.87 33.02
C GLU A 221 21.98 -10.05 34.26
N ASN A 222 21.15 -10.08 35.32
CA ASN A 222 21.48 -9.50 36.62
C ASN A 222 22.04 -10.59 37.55
N SER A 223 23.21 -10.34 38.16
CA SER A 223 23.84 -11.23 39.14
C SER A 223 23.88 -10.55 40.51
N PHE A 224 23.52 -11.27 41.57
CA PHE A 224 23.52 -10.80 42.96
C PHE A 224 24.87 -11.05 43.65
N TRP A 225 25.33 -10.10 44.47
CA TRP A 225 26.27 -10.36 45.56
C TRP A 225 25.82 -9.59 46.81
N GLU A 226 25.64 -10.31 47.92
CA GLU A 226 25.59 -9.75 49.26
C GLU A 226 27.01 -9.86 49.85
N VAL A 227 27.58 -8.77 50.36
CA VAL A 227 28.78 -8.84 51.19
C VAL A 227 28.52 -8.05 52.46
N ASN A 228 28.55 -8.75 53.59
CA ASN A 228 28.83 -8.16 54.89
C ASN A 228 30.20 -8.66 55.35
N ALA A 229 31.20 -7.79 55.25
CA ALA A 229 32.37 -7.69 56.11
C ALA A 229 33.08 -6.38 55.73
N ASP A 230 33.20 -5.45 56.68
CA ASP A 230 33.92 -4.16 56.61
C ASP A 230 33.13 -2.94 56.05
N ASP A 231 32.22 -2.39 56.87
CA ASP A 231 31.69 -1.00 56.85
C ASP A 231 31.24 -0.38 55.50
N LYS A 232 30.85 -1.18 54.50
CA LYS A 232 30.35 -0.69 53.21
C LYS A 232 29.01 -1.35 52.83
N THR A 233 28.02 -0.53 52.50
CA THR A 233 26.73 -0.98 51.97
C THR A 233 26.65 -0.61 50.49
N HIS A 234 26.65 -1.62 49.62
CA HIS A 234 26.45 -1.46 48.19
C HIS A 234 24.97 -1.72 47.86
N LEU A 235 24.29 -0.76 47.22
CA LEU A 235 22.92 -0.93 46.73
C LEU A 235 22.95 -0.99 45.20
N ILE A 236 22.64 -2.16 44.64
CA ILE A 236 22.61 -2.40 43.19
C ILE A 236 21.14 -2.41 42.76
N LEU A 237 20.79 -1.51 41.84
CA LEU A 237 19.44 -1.46 41.27
C LEU A 237 19.30 -2.46 40.11
N GLU A 238 18.21 -3.23 40.14
CA GLU A 238 17.90 -4.25 39.14
C GLU A 238 17.18 -3.64 37.92
N PHE A 239 17.74 -3.81 36.72
CA PHE A 239 17.06 -3.44 35.47
C PHE A 239 16.31 -4.64 34.88
N LYS A 240 15.03 -4.46 34.56
CA LYS A 240 14.17 -5.55 34.09
C LYS A 240 14.49 -5.93 32.64
N LYS A 241 14.50 -7.23 32.34
CA LYS A 241 14.66 -7.76 30.99
C LYS A 241 13.50 -7.33 30.08
N LEU A 242 13.82 -6.80 28.90
CA LEU A 242 12.85 -6.46 27.86
C LEU A 242 12.84 -7.51 26.75
N ALA A 243 11.65 -7.89 26.30
CA ALA A 243 11.43 -8.74 25.14
C ALA A 243 11.71 -7.94 23.86
N MET A 244 12.49 -8.53 22.95
CA MET A 244 12.56 -8.04 21.58
C MET A 244 11.30 -8.49 20.84
N LEU A 245 10.46 -7.53 20.43
CA LEU A 245 9.24 -7.84 19.71
C LEU A 245 9.44 -7.49 18.24
N ARG A 246 9.73 -8.51 17.43
CA ARG A 246 9.65 -8.37 15.97
C ARG A 246 8.20 -8.04 15.61
N ARG A 247 8.02 -7.15 14.64
CA ARG A 247 6.69 -6.68 14.26
C ARG A 247 5.74 -7.82 13.86
N GLN A 248 6.21 -8.77 13.05
CA GLN A 248 5.41 -9.93 12.65
C GLN A 248 4.95 -10.75 13.87
N GLN A 249 5.84 -10.99 14.83
CA GLN A 249 5.50 -11.71 16.06
C GLN A 249 4.43 -10.96 16.87
N LEU A 250 4.55 -9.64 16.98
CA LEU A 250 3.55 -8.81 17.65
C LEU A 250 2.19 -8.85 16.94
N GLU A 251 2.18 -8.81 15.61
CA GLU A 251 0.98 -8.93 14.79
C GLU A 251 0.30 -10.29 14.98
N ASP A 252 1.07 -11.39 14.96
CA ASP A 252 0.56 -12.75 15.20
C ASP A 252 -0.04 -12.88 16.62
N GLU A 253 0.64 -12.31 17.63
CA GLU A 253 0.16 -12.30 19.02
C GLU A 253 -1.16 -11.53 19.16
N LEU A 254 -1.25 -10.32 18.57
CA LEU A 254 -2.46 -9.49 18.56
C LEU A 254 -3.62 -10.16 17.82
N GLU A 255 -3.37 -10.72 16.63
CA GLU A 255 -4.40 -11.41 15.85
C GLU A 255 -4.97 -12.60 16.63
N SER A 256 -4.08 -13.37 17.26
CA SER A 256 -4.48 -14.51 18.09
C SER A 256 -5.22 -14.12 19.37
N ALA A 257 -5.15 -12.83 19.75
CA ALA A 257 -5.88 -12.23 20.86
C ALA A 257 -7.19 -11.54 20.43
N GLY A 258 -7.51 -11.53 19.14
CA GLY A 258 -8.72 -10.87 18.60
C GLY A 258 -8.57 -9.36 18.41
N LEU A 259 -7.34 -8.86 18.36
CA LEU A 259 -7.00 -7.45 18.14
C LEU A 259 -6.32 -7.27 16.78
N VAL A 260 -6.42 -6.06 16.24
CA VAL A 260 -5.76 -5.65 15.00
C VAL A 260 -5.23 -4.24 15.16
N ILE A 261 -4.05 -3.99 14.59
CA ILE A 261 -3.42 -2.66 14.56
C ILE A 261 -4.20 -1.75 13.61
N SER A 262 -4.80 -0.69 14.13
CA SER A 262 -5.51 0.33 13.35
C SER A 262 -4.65 1.54 13.01
N ARG A 263 -3.66 1.88 13.86
CA ARG A 263 -2.70 2.97 13.63
C ARG A 263 -1.38 2.66 14.34
N CYS A 264 -0.27 3.07 13.74
CA CYS A 264 1.05 3.05 14.38
C CYS A 264 1.61 4.47 14.34
N ILE A 265 1.94 5.05 15.50
CA ILE A 265 2.37 6.45 15.65
C ILE A 265 3.81 6.47 16.16
N PRO A 266 4.77 7.08 15.44
CA PRO A 266 6.10 7.32 15.99
C PRO A 266 6.02 8.39 17.09
N THR A 267 6.42 8.05 18.32
CA THR A 267 6.17 8.91 19.50
C THR A 267 7.36 9.75 19.96
N ALA A 268 8.60 9.32 19.74
CA ALA A 268 9.80 10.17 19.90
C ALA A 268 11.05 9.57 19.24
N VAL A 269 12.02 10.46 19.04
CA VAL A 269 13.44 10.25 18.75
C VAL A 269 14.13 10.92 19.94
N ASP A 270 14.78 10.16 20.83
CA ASP A 270 15.60 10.77 21.88
C ASP A 270 16.84 11.47 21.26
N GLN A 271 17.67 12.13 22.09
CA GLN A 271 18.92 12.75 21.62
C GLN A 271 19.89 11.73 20.97
N ASP A 272 19.62 10.42 21.14
CA ASP A 272 20.41 9.27 20.67
C ASP A 272 19.76 8.52 19.48
N LYS A 273 18.67 9.04 18.89
CA LYS A 273 17.96 8.53 17.70
C LYS A 273 17.04 7.30 17.90
N ASN A 274 16.57 7.01 19.10
CA ASN A 274 15.73 5.83 19.35
C ASN A 274 14.25 6.04 18.95
N LEU A 275 13.75 5.25 17.99
CA LEU A 275 12.36 5.28 17.54
C LEU A 275 11.46 4.40 18.43
N ARG A 276 10.55 5.04 19.17
CA ARG A 276 9.41 4.37 19.83
C ARG A 276 8.16 4.47 18.98
N TYR A 277 7.39 3.39 18.95
CA TYR A 277 6.13 3.29 18.21
C TYR A 277 4.99 3.03 19.18
N LEU A 278 3.97 3.89 19.15
CA LEU A 278 2.69 3.68 19.81
C LEU A 278 1.77 2.93 18.85
N TYR A 279 1.50 1.67 19.19
CA TYR A 279 0.54 0.83 18.50
C TYR A 279 -0.84 1.13 19.04
N VAL A 280 -1.77 1.43 18.13
CA VAL A 280 -3.18 1.65 18.41
C VAL A 280 -3.92 0.50 17.76
N CYS A 281 -4.66 -0.25 18.56
CA CYS A 281 -5.34 -1.47 18.17
C CYS A 281 -6.84 -1.37 18.45
N SER A 282 -7.63 -2.13 17.70
CA SER A 282 -9.07 -2.27 17.87
C SER A 282 -9.44 -3.76 17.88
N LYS A 283 -10.66 -4.09 18.31
CA LYS A 283 -11.19 -5.44 18.13
C LYS A 283 -11.27 -5.76 16.64
N ARG A 284 -10.91 -7.00 16.27
CA ARG A 284 -10.90 -7.45 14.88
C ARG A 284 -12.25 -7.25 14.18
N GLU A 285 -13.33 -7.54 14.88
CA GLU A 285 -14.71 -7.42 14.40
C GLU A 285 -15.22 -5.97 14.30
N ASP A 286 -14.47 -5.00 14.83
CA ASP A 286 -14.83 -3.58 14.83
C ASP A 286 -14.08 -2.75 13.78
N VAL A 287 -13.20 -3.35 12.96
CA VAL A 287 -12.53 -2.65 11.86
C VAL A 287 -13.46 -2.56 10.65
N GLU A 288 -14.44 -1.69 10.76
CA GLU A 288 -15.20 -1.18 9.63
C GLU A 288 -14.55 0.14 9.18
N TYR A 289 -14.15 0.22 7.91
CA TYR A 289 -13.82 1.51 7.29
C TYR A 289 -14.75 1.79 6.10
N PRO A 290 -15.21 3.03 5.92
CA PRO A 290 -16.26 3.37 4.95
C PRO A 290 -15.75 3.46 3.50
N LEU A 291 -14.93 2.51 3.06
CA LEU A 291 -14.42 2.42 1.69
C LEU A 291 -14.83 1.09 1.07
N TRP A 292 -15.64 1.15 0.01
CA TRP A 292 -15.97 0.00 -0.81
C TRP A 292 -14.89 -0.22 -1.87
N HIS A 293 -14.20 -1.35 -1.81
CA HIS A 293 -13.13 -1.68 -2.76
C HIS A 293 -13.71 -2.14 -4.10
N PRO A 294 -13.16 -1.71 -5.25
CA PRO A 294 -13.54 -2.23 -6.56
C PRO A 294 -13.38 -3.75 -6.61
N TYR A 295 -14.40 -4.45 -7.11
CA TYR A 295 -14.41 -5.92 -7.29
C TYR A 295 -14.19 -6.77 -6.03
N LEU A 296 -14.32 -6.21 -4.82
CA LEU A 296 -14.32 -6.98 -3.59
C LEU A 296 -15.74 -7.43 -3.23
N CYS A 297 -15.97 -8.74 -3.15
CA CYS A 297 -17.30 -9.35 -2.92
C CYS A 297 -17.82 -9.25 -1.48
N HIS A 298 -16.99 -8.80 -0.54
CA HIS A 298 -17.32 -8.72 0.89
C HIS A 298 -16.91 -7.39 1.48
N GLN A 299 -17.46 -7.04 2.64
CA GLN A 299 -17.01 -5.88 3.38
C GLN A 299 -15.49 -5.98 3.60
N PRO A 300 -14.76 -4.88 3.39
CA PRO A 300 -13.34 -4.87 3.64
C PRO A 300 -13.09 -5.21 5.10
N THR A 301 -12.20 -6.17 5.35
CA THR A 301 -11.78 -6.53 6.70
C THR A 301 -10.40 -5.94 7.00
N ASP A 302 -9.89 -6.20 8.20
CA ASP A 302 -8.49 -6.02 8.60
C ASP A 302 -7.45 -6.61 7.63
N LYS A 303 -7.84 -7.50 6.72
CA LYS A 303 -6.95 -8.22 5.80
C LYS A 303 -6.62 -7.46 4.52
N VAL A 304 -7.11 -6.24 4.35
CA VAL A 304 -6.78 -5.45 3.15
C VAL A 304 -5.35 -4.94 3.23
N LEU A 305 -4.55 -5.33 2.23
CA LEU A 305 -3.19 -4.83 2.05
C LEU A 305 -3.23 -3.30 1.86
N THR A 306 -2.81 -2.57 2.88
CA THR A 306 -2.84 -1.10 2.88
C THR A 306 -1.44 -0.57 2.60
N LEU A 307 -1.20 -0.07 1.38
CA LEU A 307 0.09 0.49 1.00
C LEU A 307 0.26 1.93 1.52
N VAL A 308 1.40 2.24 2.14
CA VAL A 308 1.69 3.55 2.77
C VAL A 308 2.86 4.29 2.14
N SER A 309 3.74 3.60 1.42
CA SER A 309 4.82 4.24 0.66
C SER A 309 5.27 3.39 -0.51
N GLY A 310 6.04 3.98 -1.43
CA GLY A 310 6.66 3.25 -2.51
C GLY A 310 7.77 4.04 -3.20
N LYS A 311 8.77 3.33 -3.71
CA LYS A 311 9.93 3.88 -4.41
C LYS A 311 10.42 2.88 -5.45
N GLY A 312 10.61 3.34 -6.68
CA GLY A 312 10.99 2.49 -7.79
C GLY A 312 9.92 1.43 -8.05
N CYS A 313 10.30 0.16 -7.98
CA CYS A 313 9.38 -0.99 -8.10
C CYS A 313 8.90 -1.52 -6.73
N ILE A 314 9.30 -0.91 -5.61
CA ILE A 314 8.98 -1.41 -4.27
C ILE A 314 7.85 -0.60 -3.65
N VAL A 315 6.88 -1.29 -3.05
CA VAL A 315 5.84 -0.71 -2.19
C VAL A 315 5.98 -1.23 -0.77
N VAL A 316 5.56 -0.44 0.21
CA VAL A 316 5.58 -0.80 1.63
C VAL A 316 4.18 -0.67 2.18
N ASP A 317 3.71 -1.69 2.88
CA ASP A 317 2.39 -1.67 3.51
C ASP A 317 2.39 -1.00 4.89
N SER A 318 1.22 -0.89 5.50
CA SER A 318 1.05 -0.35 6.85
C SER A 318 1.74 -1.22 7.90
N SER A 319 2.01 -2.51 7.61
CA SER A 319 2.83 -3.44 8.39
C SER A 319 4.34 -3.18 8.25
N GLY A 320 4.77 -2.25 7.39
CA GLY A 320 6.19 -2.01 7.11
C GLY A 320 6.83 -3.12 6.26
N LYS A 321 6.05 -4.11 5.83
CA LYS A 321 6.51 -5.15 4.91
C LYS A 321 6.68 -4.55 3.52
N SER A 322 7.83 -4.82 2.93
CA SER A 322 8.17 -4.40 1.58
C SER A 322 7.74 -5.46 0.57
N TYR A 323 7.25 -5.02 -0.57
CA TYR A 323 6.87 -5.86 -1.69
C TYR A 323 7.46 -5.33 -2.99
N LEU A 324 7.98 -6.23 -3.82
CA LEU A 324 8.25 -5.93 -5.22
C LEU A 324 6.92 -5.93 -5.99
N ASP A 325 6.56 -4.78 -6.53
CA ASP A 325 5.38 -4.59 -7.36
C ASP A 325 5.67 -5.01 -8.81
N ALA A 326 5.41 -6.28 -9.10
CA ALA A 326 5.54 -6.84 -10.44
C ALA A 326 4.28 -6.61 -11.31
N SER A 327 3.21 -6.00 -10.78
CA SER A 327 2.04 -5.60 -11.56
C SER A 327 2.07 -4.14 -12.01
N GLY A 328 2.99 -3.32 -11.48
CA GLY A 328 3.10 -1.89 -11.78
C GLY A 328 1.84 -1.14 -11.35
N GLY A 329 1.38 -1.43 -10.13
CA GLY A 329 0.07 -1.07 -9.60
C GLY A 329 -1.00 -1.85 -10.38
N LEU A 330 -1.77 -1.12 -11.18
CA LEU A 330 -2.67 -1.69 -12.18
C LEU A 330 -2.16 -1.32 -13.58
N TRP A 331 -0.95 -1.82 -13.89
CA TRP A 331 -0.24 -1.69 -15.16
C TRP A 331 0.05 -0.23 -15.57
N SER A 332 0.13 0.64 -14.57
CA SER A 332 0.14 2.10 -14.73
C SER A 332 1.47 2.75 -14.40
N VAL A 333 2.42 2.05 -13.79
CA VAL A 333 3.66 2.65 -13.26
C VAL A 333 4.84 2.40 -14.20
N GLN A 334 5.04 3.20 -15.25
CA GLN A 334 6.12 3.03 -16.23
C GLN A 334 7.46 3.53 -15.69
N CYS A 335 7.47 4.70 -15.05
CA CYS A 335 8.67 5.41 -14.62
C CYS A 335 9.07 5.11 -13.16
N GLY A 336 8.39 4.15 -12.52
CA GLY A 336 8.56 3.84 -11.10
C GLY A 336 7.85 4.82 -10.16
N LEU A 337 7.69 4.38 -8.91
CA LEU A 337 7.15 5.18 -7.81
C LEU A 337 8.20 6.16 -7.28
N GLY A 338 7.75 7.33 -6.81
CA GLY A 338 8.63 8.33 -6.21
C GLY A 338 9.60 9.02 -7.20
N ASN A 339 9.26 9.06 -8.50
CA ASN A 339 10.05 9.76 -9.51
C ASN A 339 9.97 11.28 -9.31
N GLN A 340 11.08 11.87 -8.86
CA GLN A 340 11.13 13.27 -8.47
C GLN A 340 10.92 14.22 -9.66
N THR A 341 11.26 13.84 -10.90
CA THR A 341 11.00 14.66 -12.09
C THR A 341 9.49 14.87 -12.28
N ILE A 342 8.70 13.80 -12.19
CA ILE A 342 7.24 13.86 -12.35
C ILE A 342 6.60 14.63 -11.18
N ILE A 343 7.02 14.35 -9.95
CA ILE A 343 6.52 15.04 -8.74
C ILE A 343 6.78 16.55 -8.82
N ASN A 344 7.99 16.94 -9.23
CA ASN A 344 8.35 18.34 -9.38
C ASN A 344 7.52 19.04 -10.47
N ALA A 345 7.27 18.38 -11.60
CA ALA A 345 6.43 18.92 -12.67
C ALA A 345 4.99 19.16 -12.20
N ILE A 346 4.42 18.23 -11.41
CA ILE A 346 3.10 18.39 -10.80
C ILE A 346 3.10 19.59 -9.84
N ASN A 347 4.05 19.65 -8.90
CA ASN A 347 4.13 20.73 -7.92
C ASN A 347 4.29 22.10 -8.57
N GLN A 348 5.16 22.21 -9.58
CA GLN A 348 5.36 23.44 -10.32
C GLN A 348 4.07 23.87 -11.05
N GLN A 349 3.37 22.91 -11.66
CA GLN A 349 2.11 23.19 -12.34
C GLN A 349 1.02 23.63 -11.36
N LEU A 350 0.90 22.98 -10.19
CA LEU A 350 -0.08 23.36 -9.16
C LEU A 350 0.18 24.78 -8.62
N ASN A 351 1.44 25.17 -8.45
CA ASN A 351 1.83 26.53 -8.06
C ASN A 351 1.57 27.58 -9.16
N THR A 352 1.55 27.16 -10.43
CA THR A 352 1.28 28.03 -11.58
C THR A 352 -0.22 28.21 -11.80
N ILE A 353 -0.93 27.09 -12.00
CA ILE A 353 -2.40 27.03 -12.11
C ILE A 353 -2.85 25.60 -11.83
N SER A 354 -3.59 25.42 -10.74
CA SER A 354 -4.07 24.11 -10.28
C SER A 354 -5.22 23.56 -11.13
N TYR A 355 -6.02 24.44 -11.75
CA TYR A 355 -7.17 24.04 -12.56
C TYR A 355 -7.51 25.09 -13.63
N ALA A 356 -7.78 24.60 -14.85
CA ALA A 356 -8.33 25.37 -15.95
C ALA A 356 -9.15 24.46 -16.85
N THR A 357 -10.41 24.82 -17.09
CA THR A 357 -11.33 24.04 -17.94
C THR A 357 -10.99 24.17 -19.42
N LEU A 358 -11.26 23.12 -20.20
CA LEU A 358 -11.22 23.13 -21.67
C LEU A 358 -12.58 23.52 -22.30
N PHE A 359 -13.61 23.75 -21.49
CA PHE A 359 -14.94 24.10 -21.98
C PHE A 359 -14.99 25.54 -22.49
N ALA A 360 -15.96 25.81 -23.38
CA ALA A 360 -16.24 27.13 -23.94
C ALA A 360 -15.02 27.78 -24.64
N GLY A 361 -14.24 26.99 -25.36
CA GLY A 361 -13.09 27.47 -26.15
C GLY A 361 -11.88 27.89 -25.31
N ARG A 362 -11.82 27.46 -24.05
CA ARG A 362 -10.67 27.70 -23.17
C ARG A 362 -9.65 26.58 -23.34
N GLY A 363 -8.42 26.88 -22.96
CA GLY A 363 -7.31 25.92 -22.99
C GLY A 363 -6.34 26.19 -21.85
N ASN A 364 -5.47 25.23 -21.60
CA ASN A 364 -4.30 25.43 -20.75
C ASN A 364 -3.05 24.97 -21.51
N LEU A 365 -1.90 25.56 -21.17
CA LEU A 365 -0.66 25.29 -21.89
C LEU A 365 -0.24 23.81 -21.81
N PRO A 366 -0.27 23.13 -20.64
CA PRO A 366 0.07 21.71 -20.55
C PRO A 366 -0.77 20.82 -21.46
N SER A 367 -2.09 21.03 -21.54
CA SER A 367 -2.97 20.22 -22.39
C SER A 367 -2.64 20.39 -23.87
N ILE A 368 -2.34 21.63 -24.31
CA ILE A 368 -1.95 21.91 -25.71
C ILE A 368 -0.61 21.26 -26.05
N LEU A 369 0.38 21.36 -25.15
CA LEU A 369 1.69 20.75 -25.35
C LEU A 369 1.60 19.22 -25.37
N LEU A 370 0.84 18.64 -24.44
CA LEU A 370 0.63 17.20 -24.40
C LEU A 370 -0.09 16.70 -25.66
N ALA A 371 -1.14 17.39 -26.13
CA ALA A 371 -1.84 17.01 -27.35
C ALA A 371 -0.88 16.96 -28.55
N ARG A 372 0.01 17.96 -28.67
CA ARG A 372 1.05 17.98 -29.71
C ARG A 372 2.04 16.83 -29.57
N LYS A 373 2.51 16.55 -28.35
CA LYS A 373 3.45 15.45 -28.10
C LYS A 373 2.83 14.08 -28.38
N LEU A 374 1.58 13.85 -27.98
CA LEU A 374 0.87 12.61 -28.26
C LEU A 374 0.67 12.38 -29.77
N VAL A 375 0.29 13.41 -30.53
CA VAL A 375 0.20 13.35 -32.00
C VAL A 375 1.56 13.06 -32.64
N GLN A 376 2.66 13.61 -32.10
CA GLN A 376 4.02 13.32 -32.58
C GLN A 376 4.45 11.87 -32.32
N LEU A 377 4.02 11.28 -31.21
CA LEU A 377 4.36 9.90 -30.83
C LEU A 377 3.44 8.85 -31.48
N ALA A 378 2.21 9.22 -31.83
CA ALA A 378 1.18 8.30 -32.28
C ALA A 378 1.62 7.46 -33.49
N PRO A 379 1.18 6.19 -33.56
CA PRO A 379 1.45 5.34 -34.70
C PRO A 379 0.58 5.83 -35.87
N PHE A 380 1.21 6.25 -36.96
CA PHE A 380 0.52 6.84 -38.13
C PHE A 380 -0.16 8.20 -37.81
N PRO A 381 -0.52 9.02 -38.82
CA PRO A 381 -0.94 10.40 -38.55
C PRO A 381 -2.37 10.49 -37.99
N LEU A 382 -2.53 10.26 -36.69
CA LEU A 382 -3.65 10.79 -35.90
C LEU A 382 -3.43 12.30 -35.74
N GLN A 383 -4.50 13.10 -35.73
CA GLN A 383 -4.38 14.56 -35.76
C GLN A 383 -5.02 15.27 -34.59
N TRP A 384 -5.98 14.62 -33.94
CA TRP A 384 -6.79 15.25 -32.91
C TRP A 384 -6.70 14.46 -31.62
N VAL A 385 -6.78 15.18 -30.50
CA VAL A 385 -6.73 14.61 -29.14
C VAL A 385 -7.90 15.16 -28.35
N TYR A 386 -8.61 14.28 -27.66
CA TYR A 386 -9.56 14.64 -26.63
C TYR A 386 -9.12 13.99 -25.31
N PHE A 387 -9.00 14.76 -24.24
CA PHE A 387 -8.56 14.24 -22.94
C PHE A 387 -9.74 13.70 -22.12
N THR A 388 -9.50 12.59 -21.44
CA THR A 388 -10.45 11.92 -20.53
C THR A 388 -9.81 11.77 -19.15
N GLY A 389 -10.57 11.33 -18.14
CA GLY A 389 -10.08 11.06 -16.78
C GLY A 389 -9.66 9.61 -16.53
N SER A 390 -10.05 8.67 -17.40
CA SER A 390 -9.76 7.23 -17.24
C SER A 390 -9.82 6.48 -18.57
N GLY A 391 -9.34 5.23 -18.60
CA GLY A 391 -9.49 4.33 -19.75
C GLY A 391 -10.96 4.04 -20.10
N SER A 392 -11.82 3.79 -19.11
CA SER A 392 -13.26 3.58 -19.34
C SER A 392 -13.90 4.78 -20.04
N GLU A 393 -13.52 6.01 -19.65
CA GLU A 393 -14.01 7.23 -20.29
C GLU A 393 -13.43 7.41 -21.71
N SER A 394 -12.17 7.04 -21.95
CA SER A 394 -11.59 7.00 -23.30
C SER A 394 -12.38 6.08 -24.24
N VAL A 395 -12.79 4.90 -23.75
CA VAL A 395 -13.61 3.94 -24.51
C VAL A 395 -15.00 4.48 -24.79
N GLU A 396 -15.68 5.06 -23.79
CA GLU A 396 -16.97 5.73 -23.97
C GLU A 396 -16.92 6.80 -25.07
N LEU A 397 -15.85 7.60 -25.06
CA LEU A 397 -15.63 8.60 -26.09
C LEU A 397 -15.35 7.98 -27.46
N GLY A 398 -14.53 6.92 -27.53
CA GLY A 398 -14.26 6.20 -28.78
C GLY A 398 -15.52 5.64 -29.43
N ILE A 399 -16.39 4.99 -28.65
CA ILE A 399 -17.69 4.48 -29.11
C ILE A 399 -18.57 5.62 -29.63
N LYS A 400 -18.65 6.74 -28.90
CA LYS A 400 -19.43 7.91 -29.31
C LYS A 400 -18.90 8.53 -30.61
N LEU A 401 -17.58 8.68 -30.74
CA LEU A 401 -16.95 9.23 -31.94
C LEU A 401 -17.22 8.36 -33.17
N ALA A 402 -17.12 7.03 -33.05
CA ALA A 402 -17.42 6.12 -34.15
C ALA A 402 -18.88 6.24 -34.63
N ARG A 403 -19.84 6.24 -33.68
CA ARG A 403 -21.27 6.43 -33.98
C ARG A 403 -21.55 7.79 -34.59
N GLN A 404 -20.96 8.85 -34.02
CA GLN A 404 -21.16 10.22 -34.46
C GLN A 404 -20.58 10.44 -35.86
N TYR A 405 -19.41 9.88 -36.17
CA TYR A 405 -18.83 9.93 -37.50
C TYR A 405 -19.79 9.38 -38.55
N TRP A 406 -20.33 8.17 -38.34
CA TRP A 406 -21.26 7.56 -39.29
C TRP A 406 -22.60 8.29 -39.38
N TYR A 407 -23.08 8.84 -38.26
CA TYR A 407 -24.25 9.71 -38.26
C TYR A 407 -24.04 10.94 -39.17
N LEU A 408 -22.88 11.60 -39.06
CA LEU A 408 -22.54 12.78 -39.88
C LEU A 408 -22.28 12.43 -41.35
N GLU A 409 -21.82 11.21 -41.64
CA GLU A 409 -21.74 10.63 -42.99
C GLU A 409 -23.12 10.23 -43.56
N GLY A 410 -24.22 10.42 -42.81
CA GLY A 410 -25.57 10.08 -43.23
C GLY A 410 -25.94 8.60 -43.10
N LYS A 411 -25.10 7.78 -42.45
CA LYS A 411 -25.32 6.35 -42.20
C LYS A 411 -25.75 6.09 -40.76
N THR A 412 -26.92 6.58 -40.37
CA THR A 412 -27.40 6.58 -38.97
C THR A 412 -27.58 5.18 -38.35
N GLU A 413 -27.84 4.17 -39.18
CA GLU A 413 -27.96 2.76 -38.76
C GLU A 413 -26.59 2.07 -38.56
N LYS A 414 -25.50 2.70 -39.02
CA LYS A 414 -24.13 2.20 -38.84
C LYS A 414 -23.60 2.59 -37.46
N ASN A 415 -24.19 2.00 -36.42
CA ASN A 415 -23.98 2.36 -35.03
C ASN A 415 -23.67 1.15 -34.10
N HIS A 416 -23.54 -0.05 -34.65
CA HIS A 416 -23.14 -1.24 -33.90
C HIS A 416 -21.62 -1.26 -33.64
N ILE A 417 -21.18 -1.83 -32.52
CA ILE A 417 -19.76 -1.98 -32.17
C ILE A 417 -19.45 -3.47 -32.00
N ALA A 418 -18.41 -3.94 -32.68
CA ALA A 418 -17.86 -5.28 -32.49
C ALA A 418 -16.71 -5.25 -31.47
N TYR A 419 -16.60 -6.26 -30.61
CA TYR A 419 -15.54 -6.39 -29.60
C TYR A 419 -15.17 -7.86 -29.38
N LEU A 420 -14.03 -8.14 -28.76
CA LEU A 420 -13.60 -9.52 -28.46
C LEU A 420 -14.26 -10.07 -27.19
N ASP A 421 -14.76 -11.30 -27.21
CA ASP A 421 -15.46 -11.95 -26.09
C ASP A 421 -14.64 -12.16 -24.80
N GLN A 422 -13.32 -11.91 -24.84
CA GLN A 422 -12.42 -11.92 -23.68
C GLN A 422 -11.59 -10.64 -23.56
N SER A 423 -12.01 -9.54 -24.19
CA SER A 423 -11.38 -8.22 -24.01
C SER A 423 -11.73 -7.56 -22.68
N TYR A 424 -10.92 -6.57 -22.27
CA TYR A 424 -11.25 -5.65 -21.19
C TYR A 424 -11.12 -4.19 -21.65
N HIS A 425 -12.24 -3.48 -21.62
CA HIS A 425 -12.34 -2.10 -22.09
C HIS A 425 -12.89 -1.14 -21.01
N GLY A 426 -13.05 -1.59 -19.76
CA GLY A 426 -13.46 -0.75 -18.63
C GLY A 426 -14.89 -0.99 -18.15
N THR A 427 -15.40 -0.09 -17.30
CA THR A 427 -16.53 -0.38 -16.41
C THR A 427 -17.69 0.62 -16.46
N PHE A 428 -17.63 1.66 -17.30
CA PHE A 428 -18.79 2.52 -17.57
C PHE A 428 -19.74 1.83 -18.56
N PHE A 429 -21.03 2.17 -18.60
CA PHE A 429 -22.05 1.39 -19.34
C PHE A 429 -21.70 1.01 -20.79
N GLY A 430 -21.11 1.91 -21.57
CA GLY A 430 -20.62 1.63 -22.92
C GLY A 430 -19.36 0.77 -22.91
N SER A 431 -18.35 1.15 -22.14
CA SER A 431 -17.08 0.42 -22.01
C SER A 431 -17.21 -0.99 -21.42
N MET A 432 -18.09 -1.16 -20.44
CA MET A 432 -18.45 -2.43 -19.82
C MET A 432 -19.22 -3.29 -20.81
N GLY A 433 -20.11 -2.69 -21.62
CA GLY A 433 -20.84 -3.41 -22.65
C GLY A 433 -19.98 -3.96 -23.79
N VAL A 434 -18.75 -3.46 -23.94
CA VAL A 434 -17.73 -4.02 -24.85
C VAL A 434 -16.62 -4.76 -24.10
N THR A 435 -16.74 -4.96 -22.79
CA THR A 435 -15.80 -5.80 -22.01
C THR A 435 -16.31 -7.24 -22.00
N GLY A 436 -15.54 -8.17 -22.56
CA GLY A 436 -15.86 -9.60 -22.57
C GLY A 436 -15.63 -10.28 -21.21
N LEU A 437 -14.64 -9.80 -20.45
CA LEU A 437 -14.30 -10.32 -19.11
C LEU A 437 -14.98 -9.53 -17.97
N CYS A 438 -16.32 -9.46 -17.96
CA CYS A 438 -17.06 -8.86 -16.85
C CYS A 438 -18.37 -9.61 -16.58
N PRO A 439 -18.33 -10.77 -15.90
CA PRO A 439 -19.53 -11.54 -15.58
C PRO A 439 -20.52 -10.75 -14.71
N GLU A 440 -20.04 -9.81 -13.90
CA GLU A 440 -20.87 -8.95 -13.03
C GLU A 440 -21.69 -7.93 -13.83
N ALA A 441 -21.35 -7.67 -15.10
CA ALA A 441 -22.11 -6.75 -15.95
C ALA A 441 -23.60 -7.16 -16.08
N VAL A 442 -23.91 -8.47 -15.93
CA VAL A 442 -25.29 -8.96 -15.92
C VAL A 442 -26.09 -8.40 -14.75
N ALA A 443 -25.46 -8.13 -13.61
CA ALA A 443 -26.13 -7.67 -12.39
C ALA A 443 -26.55 -6.20 -12.43
N VAL A 444 -26.00 -5.39 -13.35
CA VAL A 444 -26.24 -3.94 -13.42
C VAL A 444 -27.28 -3.51 -14.46
N GLY A 445 -27.97 -4.49 -15.07
CA GLY A 445 -29.09 -4.26 -15.98
C GLY A 445 -28.70 -4.20 -17.46
N PRO A 446 -29.62 -3.80 -18.36
CA PRO A 446 -29.37 -3.84 -19.79
C PRO A 446 -28.26 -2.85 -20.19
N GLY A 447 -27.28 -3.33 -20.93
CA GLY A 447 -26.20 -2.52 -21.48
C GLY A 447 -26.64 -1.64 -22.65
N VAL A 448 -25.67 -0.92 -23.22
CA VAL A 448 -25.88 -0.12 -24.43
C VAL A 448 -26.24 -1.04 -25.62
N PRO A 449 -27.28 -0.73 -26.41
CA PRO A 449 -27.68 -1.59 -27.53
C PRO A 449 -26.66 -1.57 -28.68
N GLY A 450 -26.68 -2.62 -29.49
CA GLY A 450 -25.86 -2.73 -30.70
C GLY A 450 -24.39 -3.10 -30.44
N LEU A 451 -24.07 -3.68 -29.29
CA LEU A 451 -22.74 -4.18 -28.96
C LEU A 451 -22.71 -5.70 -29.19
N HIS A 452 -21.71 -6.19 -29.94
CA HIS A 452 -21.63 -7.59 -30.39
C HIS A 452 -20.25 -8.16 -30.12
N ALA A 453 -20.20 -9.27 -29.38
CA ALA A 453 -18.98 -10.01 -29.15
C ALA A 453 -18.62 -10.85 -30.39
N ILE A 454 -17.33 -10.94 -30.68
CA ILE A 454 -16.73 -11.86 -31.65
C ILE A 454 -15.66 -12.71 -30.95
N LEU A 455 -15.21 -13.77 -31.61
CA LEU A 455 -14.29 -14.74 -31.00
C LEU A 455 -12.92 -14.12 -30.70
N THR A 456 -12.41 -14.34 -29.50
CA THR A 456 -11.02 -14.02 -29.14
C THR A 456 -10.06 -15.10 -29.63
N PRO A 457 -8.91 -14.77 -30.25
CA PRO A 457 -7.89 -15.75 -30.61
C PRO A 457 -7.06 -16.18 -29.40
N HIS A 458 -7.70 -16.79 -28.39
CA HIS A 458 -7.02 -17.23 -27.16
C HIS A 458 -6.26 -18.57 -27.37
N PRO A 459 -4.95 -18.67 -27.09
CA PRO A 459 -4.18 -19.90 -27.28
C PRO A 459 -4.79 -21.12 -26.59
N ASP A 460 -5.24 -20.97 -25.35
CA ASP A 460 -5.83 -22.07 -24.56
C ASP A 460 -7.19 -22.57 -25.10
N GLN A 461 -7.79 -21.86 -26.06
CA GLN A 461 -9.02 -22.27 -26.77
C GLN A 461 -8.74 -22.84 -28.16
N CYS A 462 -7.47 -22.80 -28.61
CA CYS A 462 -7.07 -23.39 -29.88
C CYS A 462 -7.18 -24.93 -29.77
N PRO A 463 -7.91 -25.59 -30.68
CA PRO A 463 -7.97 -27.06 -30.70
C PRO A 463 -6.58 -27.69 -30.86
N ASP A 464 -6.30 -28.77 -30.13
CA ASP A 464 -5.00 -29.47 -30.15
C ASP A 464 -4.56 -29.92 -31.55
N ASN A 465 -5.51 -30.13 -32.46
CA ASN A 465 -5.27 -30.58 -33.84
C ASN A 465 -5.15 -29.42 -34.84
N GLN A 466 -5.11 -28.17 -34.39
CA GLN A 466 -5.05 -26.98 -35.23
C GLN A 466 -3.84 -26.10 -34.86
N LYS A 467 -3.25 -25.41 -35.84
CA LYS A 467 -2.23 -24.40 -35.58
C LYS A 467 -2.88 -23.13 -35.02
N TYR A 468 -2.21 -22.48 -34.07
CA TYR A 468 -2.72 -21.25 -33.47
C TYR A 468 -3.01 -20.15 -34.50
N GLU A 469 -2.17 -20.02 -35.53
CA GLU A 469 -2.37 -19.06 -36.62
C GLU A 469 -3.67 -19.31 -37.39
N ASP A 470 -4.01 -20.58 -37.66
CA ASP A 470 -5.24 -20.94 -38.36
C ASP A 470 -6.47 -20.68 -37.48
N TYR A 471 -6.37 -20.96 -36.17
CA TYR A 471 -7.42 -20.66 -35.20
C TYR A 471 -7.64 -19.15 -35.07
N ALA A 472 -6.57 -18.36 -35.00
CA ALA A 472 -6.66 -16.91 -34.93
C ALA A 472 -7.31 -16.34 -36.20
N LEU A 473 -6.97 -16.84 -37.39
CA LEU A 473 -7.65 -16.45 -38.63
C LEU A 473 -9.14 -16.79 -38.60
N HIS A 474 -9.52 -17.95 -38.08
CA HIS A 474 -10.94 -18.30 -37.86
C HIS A 474 -11.64 -17.31 -36.92
N CYS A 475 -10.98 -16.90 -35.83
CA CYS A 475 -11.51 -15.86 -34.95
C CYS A 475 -11.67 -14.52 -35.68
N ALA A 476 -10.73 -14.13 -36.55
CA ALA A 476 -10.88 -12.92 -37.37
C ALA A 476 -12.09 -12.99 -38.31
N GLU A 477 -12.38 -14.15 -38.92
CA GLU A 477 -13.55 -14.33 -39.80
C GLU A 477 -14.88 -14.16 -39.07
N SER A 478 -14.93 -14.32 -37.75
CA SER A 478 -16.16 -14.05 -37.00
C SER A 478 -16.60 -12.57 -37.09
N LEU A 479 -15.67 -11.64 -37.37
CA LEU A 479 -16.02 -10.25 -37.70
C LEU A 479 -16.67 -10.12 -39.08
N SER A 480 -16.22 -10.87 -40.09
CA SER A 480 -16.88 -10.90 -41.41
C SER A 480 -18.28 -11.49 -41.28
N GLY A 481 -18.42 -12.61 -40.55
CA GLY A 481 -19.72 -13.22 -40.29
C GLY A 481 -20.69 -12.26 -39.58
N LEU A 482 -20.20 -11.49 -38.60
CA LEU A 482 -21.00 -10.45 -37.95
C LEU A 482 -21.40 -9.32 -38.92
N ALA A 483 -20.47 -8.86 -39.78
CA ALA A 483 -20.75 -7.83 -40.78
C ALA A 483 -21.76 -8.29 -41.84
N GLU A 484 -21.75 -9.58 -42.18
CA GLU A 484 -22.75 -10.23 -43.05
C GLU A 484 -24.11 -10.37 -42.37
N GLN A 485 -24.13 -10.69 -41.08
CA GLN A 485 -25.36 -10.75 -40.28
C GLN A 485 -26.01 -9.38 -40.09
N PHE A 486 -25.20 -8.32 -39.97
CA PHE A 486 -25.66 -6.95 -39.80
C PHE A 486 -25.09 -6.02 -40.90
N PRO A 487 -25.53 -6.17 -42.17
CA PRO A 487 -24.99 -5.43 -43.30
C PRO A 487 -25.06 -3.92 -43.07
N ASP A 488 -23.94 -3.24 -43.28
CA ASP A 488 -23.79 -1.78 -43.12
C ASP A 488 -24.14 -1.23 -41.72
N LYS A 489 -24.29 -2.06 -40.68
CA LYS A 489 -24.59 -1.59 -39.32
C LYS A 489 -23.38 -1.47 -38.40
N ILE A 490 -22.30 -2.22 -38.66
CA ILE A 490 -21.10 -2.20 -37.81
C ILE A 490 -20.32 -0.92 -38.03
N ALA A 491 -20.31 -0.04 -37.03
CA ALA A 491 -19.62 1.25 -37.01
C ALA A 491 -18.11 1.07 -36.83
N ALA A 492 -17.72 0.26 -35.84
CA ALA A 492 -16.34 0.07 -35.45
C ALA A 492 -16.11 -1.32 -34.85
N PHE A 493 -14.85 -1.74 -34.92
CA PHE A 493 -14.30 -2.85 -34.16
C PHE A 493 -13.34 -2.29 -33.11
N ILE A 494 -13.58 -2.60 -31.84
CA ILE A 494 -12.71 -2.23 -30.72
C ILE A 494 -11.94 -3.44 -30.22
N PHE A 495 -10.63 -3.28 -30.02
CA PHE A 495 -9.78 -4.35 -29.50
C PHE A 495 -8.50 -3.79 -28.86
N GLU A 496 -7.94 -4.56 -27.92
CA GLU A 496 -6.56 -4.37 -27.42
C GLU A 496 -5.58 -5.07 -28.37
N PRO A 497 -4.43 -4.47 -28.75
CA PRO A 497 -3.40 -5.19 -29.51
C PRO A 497 -2.84 -6.42 -28.79
N VAL A 498 -2.86 -6.40 -27.46
CA VAL A 498 -2.50 -7.53 -26.59
C VAL A 498 -3.50 -7.51 -25.44
N LEU A 499 -4.26 -8.59 -25.24
CA LEU A 499 -5.32 -8.60 -24.23
C LEU A 499 -4.71 -8.86 -22.85
N GLY A 500 -4.70 -7.83 -21.99
CA GLY A 500 -4.05 -7.90 -20.68
C GLY A 500 -4.77 -8.84 -19.71
N SER A 501 -6.04 -8.56 -19.43
CA SER A 501 -6.86 -9.29 -18.46
C SER A 501 -7.11 -10.76 -18.86
N ALA A 502 -7.03 -11.08 -20.15
CA ALA A 502 -7.11 -12.44 -20.66
C ALA A 502 -5.81 -13.25 -20.42
N GLY A 503 -4.86 -12.71 -19.65
CA GLY A 503 -3.60 -13.40 -19.36
C GLY A 503 -2.50 -13.14 -20.39
N VAL A 504 -2.45 -11.94 -20.96
CA VAL A 504 -1.50 -11.53 -22.01
C VAL A 504 -1.63 -12.41 -23.26
N VAL A 505 -2.79 -12.30 -23.92
CA VAL A 505 -3.02 -12.95 -25.23
C VAL A 505 -2.44 -12.07 -26.33
N ILE A 506 -1.56 -12.64 -27.14
CA ILE A 506 -0.88 -11.95 -28.25
C ILE A 506 -1.37 -12.57 -29.57
N PRO A 507 -2.34 -11.95 -30.26
CA PRO A 507 -2.76 -12.41 -31.57
C PRO A 507 -1.58 -12.41 -32.56
N PRO A 508 -1.51 -13.37 -33.50
CA PRO A 508 -0.46 -13.40 -34.51
C PRO A 508 -0.62 -12.25 -35.52
N GLN A 509 0.46 -11.88 -36.23
CA GLN A 509 0.41 -10.81 -37.24
C GLN A 509 -0.67 -11.06 -38.31
N SER A 510 -0.87 -12.33 -38.72
CA SER A 510 -1.90 -12.73 -39.68
C SER A 510 -3.33 -12.38 -39.23
N TYR A 511 -3.61 -12.39 -37.93
CA TYR A 511 -4.88 -11.94 -37.38
C TYR A 511 -5.11 -10.45 -37.68
N PHE A 512 -4.13 -9.60 -37.37
CA PHE A 512 -4.27 -8.16 -37.58
C PHE A 512 -4.35 -7.79 -39.05
N ASP A 513 -3.59 -8.47 -39.92
CA ASP A 513 -3.67 -8.24 -41.35
C ASP A 513 -5.06 -8.61 -41.89
N ARG A 514 -5.62 -9.72 -41.41
CA ARG A 514 -6.99 -10.11 -41.78
C ARG A 514 -8.05 -9.16 -41.26
N ILE A 515 -7.94 -8.69 -40.02
CA ILE A 515 -8.84 -7.66 -39.45
C ILE A 515 -8.81 -6.38 -40.29
N LYS A 516 -7.63 -5.91 -40.71
CA LYS A 516 -7.49 -4.73 -41.57
C LYS A 516 -8.24 -4.91 -42.90
N GLU A 517 -8.12 -6.08 -43.53
CA GLU A 517 -8.83 -6.39 -44.78
C GLU A 517 -10.34 -6.36 -44.59
N ILE A 518 -10.86 -7.04 -43.56
CA ILE A 518 -12.30 -7.09 -43.24
C ILE A 518 -12.82 -5.67 -42.96
N CYS A 519 -12.14 -4.92 -42.11
CA CYS A 519 -12.54 -3.56 -41.76
C CYS A 519 -12.52 -2.63 -42.98
N SER A 520 -11.53 -2.75 -43.87
CA SER A 520 -11.51 -2.00 -45.13
C SER A 520 -12.66 -2.40 -46.07
N GLN A 521 -12.97 -3.68 -46.19
CA GLN A 521 -14.03 -4.21 -47.05
C GLN A 521 -15.41 -3.70 -46.61
N TYR A 522 -15.70 -3.76 -45.31
CA TYR A 522 -17.02 -3.39 -44.75
C TYR A 522 -17.09 -1.94 -44.24
N LYS A 523 -16.03 -1.15 -44.47
CA LYS A 523 -15.87 0.22 -43.97
C LYS A 523 -16.16 0.30 -42.47
N ILE A 524 -15.46 -0.50 -41.68
CA ILE A 524 -15.57 -0.53 -40.22
C ILE A 524 -14.37 0.23 -39.67
N LEU A 525 -14.61 1.19 -38.76
CA LEU A 525 -13.53 1.93 -38.11
C LEU A 525 -12.76 1.03 -37.13
N LEU A 526 -11.45 1.22 -37.02
CA LEU A 526 -10.60 0.56 -36.03
C LEU A 526 -10.43 1.44 -34.80
N ILE A 527 -10.99 1.00 -33.67
CA ILE A 527 -10.72 1.57 -32.35
C ILE A 527 -9.69 0.68 -31.67
N VAL A 528 -8.48 1.20 -31.48
CA VAL A 528 -7.40 0.44 -30.85
C VAL A 528 -7.23 0.90 -29.41
N ASP A 529 -7.45 -0.02 -28.48
CA ASP A 529 -7.30 0.21 -27.05
C ASP A 529 -5.85 -0.05 -26.62
N GLU A 530 -5.09 1.03 -26.43
CA GLU A 530 -3.70 1.00 -25.96
C GLU A 530 -3.56 1.53 -24.54
N VAL A 531 -4.64 1.45 -23.75
CA VAL A 531 -4.63 1.80 -22.33
C VAL A 531 -3.57 0.99 -21.58
N ALA A 532 -3.43 -0.31 -21.86
CA ALA A 532 -2.42 -1.16 -21.20
C ALA A 532 -1.09 -1.24 -21.96
N THR A 533 -1.13 -1.22 -23.30
CA THR A 533 0.02 -1.56 -24.16
C THR A 533 0.90 -0.37 -24.54
N GLY A 534 0.41 0.86 -24.36
CA GLY A 534 1.12 2.09 -24.70
C GLY A 534 2.26 2.44 -23.74
N PHE A 535 2.95 3.52 -24.09
CA PHE A 535 4.03 4.16 -23.33
C PHE A 535 5.19 3.21 -22.97
N GLY A 536 5.64 2.40 -23.93
CA GLY A 536 6.86 1.60 -23.79
C GLY A 536 6.66 0.17 -23.28
N ARG A 537 5.48 -0.18 -22.74
CA ARG A 537 5.19 -1.50 -22.16
C ARG A 537 5.58 -2.66 -23.06
N THR A 538 5.24 -2.56 -24.35
CA THR A 538 5.43 -3.61 -25.35
C THR A 538 6.75 -3.47 -26.12
N GLY A 539 7.65 -2.59 -25.68
CA GLY A 539 8.92 -2.31 -26.36
C GLY A 539 8.80 -1.30 -27.51
N ASP A 540 7.75 -0.49 -27.53
CA ASP A 540 7.56 0.66 -28.41
C ASP A 540 6.62 1.67 -27.73
N TRP A 541 6.49 2.90 -28.24
CA TRP A 541 5.53 3.88 -27.71
C TRP A 541 4.10 3.35 -27.72
N PHE A 542 3.74 2.63 -28.78
CA PHE A 542 2.44 2.02 -28.97
C PHE A 542 2.62 0.66 -29.66
N CYS A 543 1.93 -0.36 -29.19
CA CYS A 543 1.98 -1.71 -29.73
C CYS A 543 1.50 -1.78 -31.20
N SER A 544 0.62 -0.86 -31.58
CA SER A 544 0.14 -0.67 -32.95
C SER A 544 1.28 -0.46 -33.94
N THR A 545 2.38 0.20 -33.55
CA THR A 545 3.57 0.34 -34.41
C THR A 545 4.16 -1.03 -34.75
N ARG A 546 4.24 -1.92 -33.76
CA ARG A 546 4.84 -3.25 -33.90
C ARG A 546 4.06 -4.16 -34.86
N PHE A 547 2.74 -4.07 -34.81
CA PHE A 547 1.85 -4.88 -35.67
C PHE A 547 1.38 -4.14 -36.94
N GLY A 548 1.92 -2.94 -37.18
CA GLY A 548 1.54 -2.08 -38.31
C GLY A 548 0.04 -1.76 -38.34
N ILE A 549 -0.60 -1.63 -37.18
CA ILE A 549 -2.02 -1.31 -37.03
C ILE A 549 -2.21 0.19 -37.20
N LYS A 550 -3.14 0.58 -38.07
CA LYS A 550 -3.49 1.98 -38.34
C LYS A 550 -4.83 2.28 -37.65
N PRO A 551 -4.84 2.80 -36.43
CA PRO A 551 -6.07 3.16 -35.75
C PRO A 551 -6.79 4.31 -36.47
N ASP A 552 -8.12 4.24 -36.53
CA ASP A 552 -8.95 5.44 -36.77
C ASP A 552 -9.12 6.23 -35.47
N ILE A 553 -9.22 5.50 -34.36
CA ILE A 553 -9.31 6.01 -32.99
C ILE A 553 -8.34 5.21 -32.12
N LEU A 554 -7.52 5.89 -31.33
CA LEU A 554 -6.56 5.30 -30.40
C LEU A 554 -6.89 5.73 -28.96
N LEU A 555 -7.00 4.77 -28.05
CA LEU A 555 -7.41 5.00 -26.66
C LEU A 555 -6.24 4.84 -25.72
N LEU A 556 -6.01 5.82 -24.85
CA LEU A 556 -4.88 5.90 -23.93
C LEU A 556 -5.36 6.18 -22.50
N SER A 557 -4.64 5.64 -21.50
CA SER A 557 -4.72 5.99 -20.08
C SER A 557 -3.52 5.36 -19.36
N LYS A 558 -3.66 4.91 -18.11
CA LYS A 558 -2.66 4.21 -17.27
C LYS A 558 -1.27 4.83 -17.39
N GLY A 559 -0.45 4.31 -18.31
CA GLY A 559 0.92 4.73 -18.45
C GLY A 559 1.19 6.10 -19.05
N ILE A 560 0.14 6.80 -19.50
CA ILE A 560 0.24 8.17 -20.01
C ILE A 560 0.97 9.13 -19.06
N ASN A 561 0.86 8.93 -17.75
CA ASN A 561 1.58 9.72 -16.75
C ASN A 561 2.15 8.87 -15.61
N SER A 562 2.44 7.59 -15.89
CA SER A 562 2.98 6.64 -14.92
C SER A 562 2.12 6.48 -13.63
N GLY A 563 0.80 6.66 -13.73
CA GLY A 563 -0.15 6.40 -12.63
C GLY A 563 -0.21 7.49 -11.54
N TYR A 564 0.43 8.64 -11.76
CA TYR A 564 0.51 9.71 -10.74
C TYR A 564 -0.82 10.43 -10.54
N LEU A 565 -1.58 10.65 -11.62
CA LEU A 565 -2.85 11.40 -11.59
C LEU A 565 -3.86 10.80 -12.58
N PRO A 566 -5.18 10.93 -12.37
CA PRO A 566 -6.19 10.44 -13.32
C PRO A 566 -6.09 11.15 -14.68
N LEU A 567 -5.77 10.39 -15.73
CA LEU A 567 -5.70 10.90 -17.09
C LEU A 567 -5.92 9.78 -18.12
N GLY A 568 -6.66 10.11 -19.16
CA GLY A 568 -6.73 9.36 -20.40
C GLY A 568 -6.74 10.31 -21.60
N ALA A 569 -6.66 9.74 -22.79
CA ALA A 569 -6.82 10.47 -24.04
C ALA A 569 -7.40 9.56 -25.12
N THR A 570 -8.25 10.14 -25.96
CA THR A 570 -8.73 9.54 -27.20
C THR A 570 -8.17 10.34 -28.35
N LEU A 571 -7.27 9.73 -29.12
CA LEU A 571 -6.75 10.30 -30.35
C LEU A 571 -7.59 9.81 -31.53
N PHE A 572 -7.76 10.64 -32.55
CA PHE A 572 -8.52 10.24 -33.74
C PHE A 572 -7.97 10.87 -35.02
N SER A 573 -8.29 10.21 -36.13
CA SER A 573 -7.78 10.52 -37.46
C SER A 573 -8.23 11.90 -37.95
N ALA A 574 -7.48 12.42 -38.93
CA ALA A 574 -7.84 13.64 -39.66
C ALA A 574 -9.26 13.56 -40.23
N GLU A 575 -9.65 12.37 -40.72
CA GLU A 575 -10.95 12.13 -41.35
C GLU A 575 -12.09 12.38 -40.37
N ILE A 576 -12.03 11.76 -39.18
CA ILE A 576 -13.04 11.94 -38.13
C ILE A 576 -13.10 13.40 -37.69
N GLY A 577 -11.95 14.04 -37.44
CA GLY A 577 -11.92 15.44 -37.00
C GLY A 577 -12.38 16.43 -38.06
N ASN A 578 -12.10 16.18 -39.34
CA ASN A 578 -12.60 17.00 -40.44
C ASN A 578 -14.12 16.87 -40.59
N MET A 579 -14.68 15.67 -40.39
CA MET A 579 -16.14 15.48 -40.40
C MET A 579 -16.83 16.24 -39.28
N LEU A 580 -16.27 16.18 -38.07
CA LEU A 580 -16.76 16.97 -36.93
C LEU A 580 -16.67 18.48 -37.22
N SER A 581 -15.53 18.95 -37.75
CA SER A 581 -15.27 20.37 -38.01
C SER A 581 -16.14 20.99 -39.12
N LYS A 582 -16.60 20.17 -40.09
CA LYS A 582 -17.52 20.63 -41.16
C LYS A 582 -18.99 20.64 -40.73
N SER A 583 -19.28 20.09 -39.55
CA SER A 583 -20.63 20.04 -38.99
C SER A 583 -20.78 21.07 -37.87
N ASP A 584 -22.01 21.50 -37.61
CA ASP A 584 -22.33 22.26 -36.39
C ASP A 584 -22.50 21.33 -35.15
N ALA A 585 -22.11 20.05 -35.27
CA ALA A 585 -22.27 19.07 -34.20
C ALA A 585 -21.12 19.18 -33.19
N SER A 586 -21.48 19.25 -31.91
CA SER A 586 -20.53 19.12 -30.81
C SER A 586 -20.30 17.64 -30.47
N ILE A 587 -19.11 17.31 -29.94
CA ILE A 587 -18.89 16.03 -29.28
C ILE A 587 -19.66 16.06 -27.95
N VAL A 588 -20.71 15.25 -27.83
CA VAL A 588 -21.54 15.18 -26.60
C VAL A 588 -20.85 14.26 -25.58
N HIS A 589 -19.73 14.75 -25.06
CA HIS A 589 -18.90 14.10 -24.06
C HIS A 589 -18.16 15.19 -23.28
N GLY A 590 -17.92 14.97 -21.99
CA GLY A 590 -17.07 15.84 -21.20
C GLY A 590 -17.25 15.68 -19.71
N SER A 591 -16.14 15.89 -18.99
CA SER A 591 -16.05 15.97 -17.53
C SER A 591 -15.28 17.24 -17.15
N SER A 592 -15.60 17.82 -16.00
CA SER A 592 -14.93 19.04 -15.50
C SER A 592 -13.40 18.92 -15.46
N HIS A 593 -12.87 17.70 -15.31
CA HIS A 593 -11.43 17.44 -15.16
C HIS A 593 -10.72 17.04 -16.46
N ASN A 594 -11.43 16.93 -17.58
CA ASN A 594 -10.79 16.61 -18.86
C ASN A 594 -9.72 17.66 -19.21
N GLY A 595 -8.49 17.18 -19.41
CA GLY A 595 -7.34 18.04 -19.69
C GLY A 595 -6.87 18.88 -18.51
N ASN A 596 -7.06 18.41 -17.27
CA ASN A 596 -6.52 19.07 -16.07
C ASN A 596 -5.01 19.37 -16.25
N PRO A 597 -4.57 20.62 -15.99
CA PRO A 597 -3.20 21.04 -16.28
C PRO A 597 -2.14 20.24 -15.50
N ALA A 598 -2.40 19.88 -14.24
CA ALA A 598 -1.47 19.08 -13.43
C ALA A 598 -1.34 17.64 -13.98
N CYS A 599 -2.46 17.03 -14.38
CA CYS A 599 -2.44 15.72 -15.03
C CYS A 599 -1.64 15.75 -16.34
N CYS A 600 -1.84 16.80 -17.16
CA CYS A 600 -1.11 16.95 -18.43
C CYS A 600 0.38 17.24 -18.23
N ALA A 601 0.75 18.02 -17.21
CA ALA A 601 2.15 18.26 -16.86
C ALA A 601 2.85 16.97 -16.39
N ALA A 602 2.17 16.14 -15.58
CA ALA A 602 2.67 14.83 -15.18
C ALA A 602 2.93 13.91 -16.39
N ALA A 603 2.02 13.92 -17.37
CA ALA A 603 2.17 13.14 -18.60
C ALA A 603 3.37 13.58 -19.45
N LEU A 604 3.55 14.90 -19.63
CA LEU A 604 4.71 15.46 -20.32
C LEU A 604 6.01 15.03 -19.64
N ALA A 605 6.12 15.19 -18.32
CA ALA A 605 7.29 14.77 -17.55
C ALA A 605 7.52 13.25 -17.60
N SER A 606 6.46 12.44 -17.59
CA SER A 606 6.56 10.98 -17.72
C SER A 606 7.11 10.57 -19.08
N ILE A 607 6.61 11.20 -20.15
CA ILE A 607 7.10 10.96 -21.52
C ILE A 607 8.57 11.38 -21.64
N GLU A 608 8.94 12.54 -21.10
CA GLU A 608 10.33 13.03 -21.07
C GLU A 608 11.24 12.08 -20.29
N GLU A 609 10.81 11.53 -19.16
CA GLU A 609 11.57 10.53 -18.40
C GLU A 609 11.75 9.23 -19.19
N ILE A 610 10.71 8.73 -19.88
CA ILE A 610 10.82 7.55 -20.76
C ILE A 610 11.90 7.78 -21.83
N GLU A 611 11.94 8.96 -22.44
CA GLU A 611 12.94 9.34 -23.45
C GLU A 611 14.34 9.48 -22.82
N ARG A 612 14.46 10.27 -21.74
CA ARG A 612 15.73 10.61 -21.08
C ARG A 612 16.44 9.39 -20.52
N LEU A 613 15.70 8.47 -19.91
CA LEU A 613 16.23 7.23 -19.33
C LEU A 613 16.31 6.09 -20.34
N GLN A 614 15.88 6.30 -21.59
CA GLN A 614 15.82 5.26 -22.63
C GLN A 614 15.07 4.00 -22.15
N LEU A 615 13.90 4.20 -21.52
CA LEU A 615 13.17 3.12 -20.88
C LEU A 615 12.62 2.09 -21.88
N ILE A 616 12.36 2.48 -23.13
CA ILE A 616 11.87 1.55 -24.15
C ILE A 616 12.93 0.49 -24.52
N PRO A 617 14.17 0.86 -24.93
CA PRO A 617 15.25 -0.10 -25.09
C PRO A 617 15.55 -0.92 -23.82
N ALA A 618 15.52 -0.29 -22.64
CA ALA A 618 15.74 -0.99 -21.38
C ALA A 618 14.65 -2.05 -21.11
N ALA A 619 13.38 -1.73 -21.38
CA ALA A 619 12.26 -2.65 -21.24
C ALA A 619 12.37 -3.85 -22.19
N ILE A 620 12.86 -3.66 -23.41
CA ILE A 620 13.13 -4.78 -24.33
C ILE A 620 14.20 -5.70 -23.72
N ALA A 621 15.34 -5.14 -23.30
CA ALA A 621 16.44 -5.92 -22.74
C ALA A 621 16.07 -6.66 -21.44
N MET A 622 15.28 -6.02 -20.57
CA MET A 622 14.78 -6.65 -19.34
C MET A 622 13.68 -7.67 -19.61
N GLY A 623 12.85 -7.42 -20.64
CA GLY A 623 11.91 -8.40 -21.16
C GLY A 623 12.63 -9.68 -21.61
N ASP A 624 13.64 -9.56 -22.46
CA ASP A 624 14.41 -10.71 -22.95
C ASP A 624 15.08 -11.47 -21.79
N TYR A 625 15.67 -10.76 -20.83
CA TYR A 625 16.24 -11.37 -19.62
C TYR A 625 15.19 -12.13 -18.79
N CYS A 626 14.00 -11.57 -18.62
CA CYS A 626 12.91 -12.22 -17.90
C CYS A 626 12.39 -13.46 -18.65
N ARG A 627 12.30 -13.38 -19.99
CA ARG A 627 11.91 -14.51 -20.84
C ARG A 627 12.84 -15.69 -20.63
N ASP A 628 14.15 -15.46 -20.73
CA ASP A 628 15.16 -16.53 -20.58
C ASP A 628 14.99 -17.26 -19.24
N LEU A 629 14.82 -16.51 -18.14
CA LEU A 629 14.61 -17.07 -16.80
C LEU A 629 13.30 -17.85 -16.68
N LEU A 630 12.19 -17.31 -17.20
CA LEU A 630 10.88 -17.96 -17.13
C LEU A 630 10.83 -19.21 -18.02
N GLU A 631 11.50 -19.22 -19.16
CA GLU A 631 11.62 -20.41 -20.01
C GLU A 631 12.47 -21.51 -19.36
N GLU A 632 13.53 -21.15 -18.63
CA GLU A 632 14.29 -22.09 -17.81
C GLU A 632 13.45 -22.67 -16.66
N LEU A 633 12.64 -21.83 -16.00
CA LEU A 633 11.74 -22.27 -14.94
C LEU A 633 10.64 -23.19 -15.49
N MET A 634 10.04 -22.85 -16.64
CA MET A 634 9.03 -23.65 -17.32
C MET A 634 9.55 -25.06 -17.67
N LYS A 635 10.81 -25.19 -18.11
CA LYS A 635 11.43 -26.50 -18.37
C LYS A 635 11.55 -27.38 -17.13
N LYS A 636 11.65 -26.77 -15.95
CA LYS A 636 11.77 -27.47 -14.65
C LYS A 636 10.43 -27.69 -13.96
N ASN A 637 9.39 -26.94 -14.35
CA ASN A 637 8.12 -26.88 -13.65
C ASN A 637 6.94 -27.13 -14.58
N ARG A 638 6.33 -28.32 -14.44
CA ARG A 638 5.20 -28.77 -15.27
C ARG A 638 3.93 -27.93 -15.14
N TYR A 639 3.80 -27.11 -14.10
CA TYR A 639 2.62 -26.26 -13.87
C TYR A 639 2.62 -25.01 -14.75
N ILE A 640 3.76 -24.64 -15.34
CA ILE A 640 3.81 -23.55 -16.31
C ILE A 640 3.58 -24.15 -17.69
N SER A 641 2.41 -23.90 -18.28
CA SER A 641 2.07 -24.41 -19.61
C SER A 641 2.67 -23.55 -20.72
N GLN A 642 2.72 -22.23 -20.50
CA GLN A 642 3.17 -21.28 -21.50
C GLN A 642 3.63 -19.97 -20.86
N VAL A 643 4.66 -19.35 -21.45
CA VAL A 643 5.04 -17.95 -21.20
C VAL A 643 4.64 -17.12 -22.41
N ARG A 644 3.66 -16.22 -22.25
CA ARG A 644 3.17 -15.30 -23.29
C ARG A 644 3.74 -13.92 -23.02
N GLN A 645 4.55 -13.38 -23.92
CA GLN A 645 5.29 -12.15 -23.61
C GLN A 645 5.58 -11.27 -24.83
N ILE A 646 5.45 -9.96 -24.61
CA ILE A 646 5.90 -8.89 -25.50
C ILE A 646 6.41 -7.69 -24.67
N GLY A 647 7.69 -7.35 -24.81
CA GLY A 647 8.36 -6.38 -23.92
C GLY A 647 8.29 -6.83 -22.46
N LEU A 648 7.84 -5.93 -21.58
CA LEU A 648 7.58 -6.18 -20.16
C LEU A 648 6.08 -6.44 -19.87
N MET A 649 5.33 -6.90 -20.86
CA MET A 649 3.98 -7.44 -20.67
C MET A 649 4.07 -8.96 -20.74
N ILE A 650 3.90 -9.62 -19.60
CA ILE A 650 4.22 -11.04 -19.44
C ILE A 650 3.03 -11.75 -18.78
N GLY A 651 2.52 -12.79 -19.42
CA GLY A 651 1.55 -13.72 -18.87
C GLY A 651 2.19 -15.09 -18.70
N ILE A 652 2.06 -15.65 -17.50
CA ILE A 652 2.56 -16.97 -17.15
C ILE A 652 1.34 -17.86 -16.99
N ALA A 653 1.04 -18.64 -18.02
CA ALA A 653 -0.10 -19.54 -18.04
C ALA A 653 0.19 -20.73 -17.13
N ILE A 654 -0.75 -21.00 -16.22
CA ILE A 654 -0.65 -22.07 -15.23
C ILE A 654 -1.63 -23.17 -15.61
N CYS A 655 -1.17 -24.41 -15.56
CA CYS A 655 -2.00 -25.59 -15.74
C CYS A 655 -2.01 -26.47 -14.48
N GLN A 656 -2.94 -27.41 -14.47
CA GLN A 656 -3.06 -28.46 -13.47
C GLN A 656 -2.22 -29.68 -13.88
N ASP A 657 -2.17 -30.69 -13.02
CA ASP A 657 -1.44 -31.94 -13.26
C ASP A 657 -1.89 -32.70 -14.52
N ASP A 658 -3.17 -32.56 -14.88
CA ASP A 658 -3.75 -33.18 -16.08
C ASP A 658 -3.56 -32.33 -17.36
N GLY A 659 -2.82 -31.22 -17.25
CA GLY A 659 -2.54 -30.29 -18.34
C GLY A 659 -3.64 -29.27 -18.62
N LYS A 660 -4.80 -29.34 -17.95
CA LYS A 660 -5.86 -28.34 -18.14
C LYS A 660 -5.47 -27.00 -17.51
N PRO A 661 -6.02 -25.86 -18.00
CA PRO A 661 -5.80 -24.56 -17.38
C PRO A 661 -6.16 -24.56 -15.88
N ALA A 662 -5.38 -23.82 -15.08
CA ALA A 662 -5.64 -23.67 -13.65
C ALA A 662 -6.96 -22.92 -13.40
N SER A 663 -7.66 -23.31 -12.34
CA SER A 663 -8.89 -22.64 -11.89
C SER A 663 -8.60 -21.28 -11.24
N ASP A 664 -9.60 -20.39 -11.20
CA ASP A 664 -9.49 -19.07 -10.56
C ASP A 664 -9.05 -19.17 -9.09
N LEU A 665 -9.50 -20.21 -8.37
CA LEU A 665 -9.09 -20.46 -6.99
C LEU A 665 -7.60 -20.79 -6.88
N GLN A 666 -7.05 -21.56 -7.81
CA GLN A 666 -5.62 -21.90 -7.84
C GLN A 666 -4.78 -20.69 -8.20
N ILE A 667 -5.24 -19.85 -9.13
CA ILE A 667 -4.58 -18.59 -9.47
C ILE A 667 -4.61 -17.62 -8.29
N ALA A 668 -5.74 -17.50 -7.59
CA ALA A 668 -5.84 -16.70 -6.37
C ALA A 668 -4.90 -17.22 -5.27
N ALA A 669 -4.82 -18.53 -5.06
CA ALA A 669 -3.88 -19.13 -4.12
C ALA A 669 -2.42 -18.86 -4.49
N LEU A 670 -2.06 -18.98 -5.77
CA LEU A 670 -0.72 -18.66 -6.26
C LEU A 670 -0.38 -17.18 -6.05
N TYR A 671 -1.31 -16.28 -6.36
CA TYR A 671 -1.16 -14.85 -6.07
C TYR A 671 -0.93 -14.59 -4.57
N GLU A 672 -1.72 -15.19 -3.69
CA GLU A 672 -1.56 -15.05 -2.24
C GLU A 672 -0.21 -15.58 -1.74
N LEU A 673 0.29 -16.69 -2.31
CA LEU A 673 1.61 -17.23 -2.00
C LEU A 673 2.76 -16.34 -2.50
N MET A 674 2.64 -15.73 -3.68
CA MET A 674 3.63 -14.76 -4.14
C MET A 674 3.61 -13.49 -3.30
N LYS A 675 2.41 -13.00 -2.96
CA LYS A 675 2.21 -11.84 -2.08
C LYS A 675 2.80 -12.09 -0.69
N SER A 676 2.53 -13.25 -0.08
CA SER A 676 3.08 -13.57 1.24
C SER A 676 4.61 -13.63 1.24
N ASN A 677 5.23 -13.95 0.09
CA ASN A 677 6.68 -13.92 -0.12
C ASN A 677 7.21 -12.59 -0.69
N GLY A 678 6.41 -11.52 -0.64
CA GLY A 678 6.88 -10.17 -0.93
C GLY A 678 6.87 -9.78 -2.42
N VAL A 679 6.14 -10.49 -3.29
CA VAL A 679 5.97 -10.12 -4.71
C VAL A 679 4.50 -9.94 -5.03
N LEU A 680 4.10 -8.72 -5.43
CA LEU A 680 2.76 -8.44 -5.93
C LEU A 680 2.70 -8.71 -7.43
N THR A 681 1.72 -9.50 -7.83
CA THR A 681 1.42 -9.80 -9.24
C THR A 681 -0.05 -9.53 -9.54
N TYR A 682 -0.49 -9.78 -10.77
CA TYR A 682 -1.90 -9.66 -11.12
C TYR A 682 -2.50 -11.03 -11.49
N PRO A 683 -3.52 -11.54 -10.78
CA PRO A 683 -4.22 -12.76 -11.18
C PRO A 683 -5.09 -12.49 -12.42
N ALA A 684 -4.98 -13.34 -13.43
CA ALA A 684 -5.74 -13.27 -14.68
C ALA A 684 -6.25 -14.65 -15.07
N VAL A 685 -6.96 -14.75 -16.20
CA VAL A 685 -7.53 -16.01 -16.71
C VAL A 685 -6.43 -17.07 -16.80
N SER A 686 -6.53 -18.09 -15.93
CA SER A 686 -5.58 -19.21 -15.78
C SER A 686 -4.10 -18.81 -15.79
N SER A 687 -3.77 -17.60 -15.35
CA SER A 687 -2.41 -17.07 -15.44
C SER A 687 -2.09 -16.04 -14.37
N ILE A 688 -0.80 -15.87 -14.12
CA ILE A 688 -0.26 -14.73 -13.39
C ILE A 688 0.33 -13.76 -14.40
N VAL A 689 -0.01 -12.48 -14.28
CA VAL A 689 0.43 -11.41 -15.16
C VAL A 689 1.44 -10.53 -14.43
N LEU A 690 2.54 -10.24 -15.14
CA LEU A 690 3.58 -9.31 -14.73
C LEU A 690 3.60 -8.13 -15.71
N MET A 691 3.47 -6.92 -15.17
CA MET A 691 3.63 -5.65 -15.88
C MET A 691 4.42 -4.66 -15.01
N PRO A 692 5.66 -5.01 -14.60
CA PRO A 692 6.45 -4.19 -13.68
C PRO A 692 6.79 -2.83 -14.29
N ALA A 693 7.31 -1.90 -13.47
CA ALA A 693 7.82 -0.65 -14.02
C ALA A 693 8.93 -0.88 -15.06
N LEU A 694 9.07 0.04 -16.03
CA LEU A 694 10.07 -0.10 -17.10
C LEU A 694 11.51 0.03 -16.59
N ILE A 695 11.66 0.55 -15.37
CA ILE A 695 12.93 0.67 -14.64
C ILE A 695 13.33 -0.61 -13.89
N ILE A 696 12.54 -1.70 -14.00
CA ILE A 696 12.84 -2.96 -13.32
C ILE A 696 14.25 -3.46 -13.69
N ASN A 697 14.96 -4.01 -12.71
CA ASN A 697 16.33 -4.49 -12.90
C ASN A 697 16.43 -6.03 -12.84
N LYS A 698 17.62 -6.56 -13.14
CA LYS A 698 17.87 -8.02 -13.18
C LYS A 698 17.66 -8.70 -11.82
N ASP A 699 18.02 -8.06 -10.72
CA ASP A 699 17.90 -8.66 -9.39
C ASP A 699 16.43 -8.75 -8.96
N GLU A 700 15.63 -7.73 -9.28
CA GLU A 700 14.17 -7.75 -9.11
C GLU A 700 13.52 -8.85 -9.96
N ILE A 701 13.93 -9.02 -11.22
CA ILE A 701 13.43 -10.10 -12.08
C ILE A 701 13.79 -11.49 -11.51
N ARG A 702 15.01 -11.66 -10.99
CA ARG A 702 15.41 -12.92 -10.33
C ARG A 702 14.57 -13.20 -9.09
N LEU A 703 14.26 -12.18 -8.30
CA LEU A 703 13.39 -12.31 -7.14
C LEU A 703 11.99 -12.80 -7.55
N ILE A 704 11.41 -12.23 -8.61
CA ILE A 704 10.11 -12.68 -9.15
C ILE A 704 10.17 -14.16 -9.53
N ALA A 705 11.20 -14.57 -10.28
CA ALA A 705 11.35 -15.96 -10.72
C ALA A 705 11.52 -16.93 -9.54
N ALA A 706 12.34 -16.56 -8.54
CA ALA A 706 12.57 -17.37 -7.35
C ALA A 706 11.30 -17.54 -6.51
N VAL A 707 10.57 -16.44 -6.26
CA VAL A 707 9.30 -16.47 -5.50
C VAL A 707 8.23 -17.25 -6.25
N LEU A 708 8.16 -17.13 -7.58
CA LEU A 708 7.26 -17.93 -8.40
C LEU A 708 7.56 -19.43 -8.28
N GLU A 709 8.83 -19.83 -8.36
CA GLU A 709 9.25 -21.23 -8.20
C GLU A 709 8.82 -21.81 -6.84
N GLU A 710 9.07 -21.07 -5.77
CA GLU A 710 8.69 -21.44 -4.39
C GLU A 710 7.16 -21.52 -4.21
N ALA A 711 6.44 -20.54 -4.76
CA ALA A 711 4.98 -20.50 -4.69
C ALA A 711 4.34 -21.67 -5.46
N LEU A 712 4.87 -22.03 -6.64
CA LEU A 712 4.43 -23.20 -7.39
C LEU A 712 4.72 -24.51 -6.65
N HIS A 713 5.87 -24.60 -5.97
CA HIS A 713 6.18 -25.76 -5.11
C HIS A 713 5.17 -25.88 -3.95
N SER A 714 4.81 -24.77 -3.34
CA SER A 714 3.83 -24.72 -2.24
C SER A 714 2.41 -25.05 -2.71
N LEU A 715 2.02 -24.58 -3.90
CA LEU A 715 0.73 -24.90 -4.51
C LEU A 715 0.56 -26.41 -4.75
N LYS A 716 1.65 -27.09 -5.14
CA LYS A 716 1.68 -28.55 -5.26
C LYS A 716 1.38 -29.23 -3.92
N LEU A 717 2.06 -28.83 -2.85
CA LEU A 717 1.83 -29.40 -1.51
C LEU A 717 0.38 -29.21 -1.06
N ILE A 718 -0.23 -28.06 -1.37
CA ILE A 718 -1.64 -27.82 -1.09
C ILE A 718 -2.51 -28.80 -1.88
N ASN A 719 -2.31 -28.96 -3.19
CA ASN A 719 -3.12 -29.90 -3.98
C ASN A 719 -2.94 -31.37 -3.51
N ASP A 720 -1.72 -31.77 -3.17
CA ASP A 720 -1.42 -33.12 -2.66
C ASP A 720 -2.07 -33.38 -1.28
N HIS A 721 -2.19 -32.35 -0.43
CA HIS A 721 -2.80 -32.45 0.91
C HIS A 721 -4.30 -32.15 0.95
N VAL A 722 -4.84 -31.38 0.00
CA VAL A 722 -6.28 -31.09 -0.13
C VAL A 722 -7.05 -32.25 -0.78
N THR A 723 -6.35 -33.30 -1.25
CA THR A 723 -6.99 -34.57 -1.63
C THR A 723 -7.45 -35.42 -0.43
N LEU A 724 -7.38 -34.90 0.81
CA LEU A 724 -7.92 -35.54 2.02
C LEU A 724 -8.60 -34.54 2.97
N ARG A 725 -9.83 -34.12 2.66
CA ARG A 725 -10.98 -34.10 3.59
C ARG A 725 -12.30 -33.77 2.91
#